data_AF-A0A6J0Y6G8-F1
#
_entry.id   AF-A0A6J0Y6G8-F1
#
_cell.length_a   1.000
_cell.length_b   1.000
_cell.length_c   1.000
_cell.angle_alpha   90.00
_cell.angle_beta   90.00
_cell.angle_gamma   90.00
#
_symmetry.space_group_name_H-M   'P 1'
#
loop_
_entity.id
_entity.type
_entity.pdbx_description
1 polymer ?
#
loop_
_entity_poly.entity_id
_entity_poly.type
_entity_poly.pdbx_seq_one_letter_code
_entity_poly.pdbx_strand_id
1 'polypeptide(L)'
;MTSLYPSIVAETSECLVGSAPMQCICQGLELECDEINLRAVPSVSSNVTFMSLRRNLIRKLPPNVFKRYHGLQTLCLQNNKIRSISVYAFRGLYNLTKLYLSHNRITLLKPGVFEDLHRLEWLIIEDNHLNRISPLTFYGLNSLILLVLMNNVLTRLPDKSLCQHMPRLHWLDFEGNHIHNLRNLTFISCSNLTVLVMRKNKINHLSENTFAPLQKLDELDLGSNKIENLSPHIFKDLKELSQLNLSYNPIQTIQANQFDNLVKLKSLYFKRFQYCGYAPHVRICKPNTDGLSSLEDLLASIIQRVFVWVVSAVTCFGNIFVICMRPCIRSENKLHAMSIISLCCADCLMGIYLFVIGAFDLKFRGEYNKHAQLWMESIHCQLLGSLAILSTEVSVLLLTFLTLEKYICIVYPFRCLRPGKCRTITVLILIWIIGVIVAFIPLSNKEFFKNYYGTNGVCFPLHSEDAESTGAQIYSVAIFLGINLAAFIIIVFSYGSMFYSIHQSAVTTNEVQNQVRKEMTLAKRFFFIVFTDALCWIPIFILKFLSLLQVEIPGTITSWVVIFILPINSALNPILYTLTTRPFKEMIHQFWYNYRHRRSIDSKGSQKTYDPSFIWVEMWPMQEMPSELMEPVLFADSSKLSLISQSTRVNSYS
;
A
#
# COMPACT_ATOMS: atom_id res chain seq x y z
N MET A 1 -34.94 -19.47 0.39
CA MET A 1 -34.63 -20.91 0.27
C MET A 1 -34.66 -21.48 1.67
N THR A 2 -35.76 -22.15 1.99
CA THR A 2 -36.03 -22.89 3.21
C THR A 2 -35.12 -24.12 3.28
N SER A 3 -34.35 -24.25 4.37
CA SER A 3 -33.53 -25.44 4.65
C SER A 3 -34.08 -26.08 5.92
N LEU A 4 -34.73 -27.23 5.73
CA LEU A 4 -35.24 -28.14 6.76
C LEU A 4 -34.10 -28.58 7.69
N TYR A 5 -34.31 -28.45 9.01
CA TYR A 5 -33.69 -29.32 10.00
C TYR A 5 -34.71 -30.42 10.38
N PRO A 6 -34.29 -31.67 10.57
CA PRO A 6 -35.20 -32.74 10.96
C PRO A 6 -35.64 -32.54 12.41
N SER A 7 -36.95 -32.41 12.60
CA SER A 7 -37.65 -32.45 13.88
C SER A 7 -37.56 -33.86 14.46
N ILE A 8 -36.54 -34.09 15.28
CA ILE A 8 -36.52 -35.21 16.23
C ILE A 8 -37.51 -34.85 17.33
N VAL A 9 -38.65 -35.54 17.33
CA VAL A 9 -39.60 -35.54 18.45
C VAL A 9 -38.89 -36.22 19.62
N ALA A 10 -38.33 -35.43 20.53
CA ALA A 10 -37.80 -35.91 21.79
C ALA A 10 -38.95 -36.10 22.79
N GLU A 11 -38.96 -37.26 23.44
CA GLU A 11 -39.86 -37.62 24.53
C GLU A 11 -39.99 -36.48 25.55
N THR A 12 -41.23 -36.08 25.85
CA THR A 12 -41.51 -35.01 26.81
C THR A 12 -41.12 -35.46 28.21
N SER A 13 -39.90 -35.15 28.64
CA SER A 13 -39.50 -35.20 30.04
C SER A 13 -40.38 -34.23 30.83
N GLU A 14 -41.14 -34.74 31.81
CA GLU A 14 -42.01 -33.94 32.66
C GLU A 14 -41.23 -32.78 33.32
N CYS A 15 -41.87 -31.61 33.43
CA CYS A 15 -41.26 -30.45 34.09
C CYS A 15 -41.21 -30.66 35.60
N LEU A 16 -40.01 -30.84 36.16
CA LEU A 16 -39.76 -31.05 37.59
C LEU A 16 -39.46 -29.73 38.34
N VAL A 17 -39.59 -28.58 37.66
CA VAL A 17 -39.27 -27.24 38.18
C VAL A 17 -40.50 -26.53 38.81
N GLY A 18 -41.64 -27.22 38.90
CA GLY A 18 -42.89 -26.68 39.48
C GLY A 18 -43.59 -25.68 38.56
N SER A 19 -44.20 -24.62 39.11
CA SER A 19 -44.89 -23.59 38.32
C SER A 19 -43.89 -22.64 37.63
N ALA A 20 -43.52 -22.94 36.40
CA ALA A 20 -42.77 -22.02 35.53
C ALA A 20 -43.72 -21.01 34.84
N PRO A 21 -43.23 -19.81 34.44
CA PRO A 21 -44.02 -18.90 33.60
C PRO A 21 -44.45 -19.59 32.30
N MET A 22 -45.69 -19.36 31.85
CA MET A 22 -46.30 -20.06 30.70
C MET A 22 -45.51 -19.95 29.37
N GLN A 23 -44.65 -18.96 29.25
CA GLN A 23 -43.82 -18.70 28.05
C GLN A 23 -42.41 -19.29 28.17
N CYS A 24 -42.06 -19.91 29.28
CA CYS A 24 -40.78 -20.58 29.46
C CYS A 24 -40.88 -22.05 29.05
N ILE A 25 -39.80 -22.57 28.46
CA ILE A 25 -39.63 -23.98 28.13
C ILE A 25 -39.01 -24.66 29.36
N CYS A 26 -39.58 -25.79 29.78
CA CYS A 26 -39.10 -26.58 30.91
C CYS A 26 -38.91 -28.03 30.49
N GLN A 27 -37.73 -28.59 30.71
CA GLN A 27 -37.39 -29.98 30.44
C GLN A 27 -36.65 -30.54 31.67
N GLY A 28 -37.31 -31.45 32.41
CA GLY A 28 -36.73 -31.99 33.66
C GLY A 28 -36.45 -30.89 34.69
N LEU A 29 -35.16 -30.64 34.99
CA LEU A 29 -34.68 -29.60 35.93
C LEU A 29 -34.10 -28.36 35.22
N GLU A 30 -34.27 -28.26 33.91
CA GLU A 30 -33.76 -27.16 33.09
C GLU A 30 -34.89 -26.19 32.75
N LEU A 31 -34.62 -24.89 32.92
CA LEU A 31 -35.56 -23.81 32.65
C LEU A 31 -34.99 -22.83 31.62
N GLU A 32 -35.69 -22.67 30.51
CA GLU A 32 -35.37 -21.72 29.44
C GLU A 32 -36.47 -20.66 29.29
N CYS A 33 -36.13 -19.42 29.61
CA CYS A 33 -37.03 -18.27 29.59
C CYS A 33 -36.42 -17.17 28.69
N ASP A 34 -36.08 -17.52 27.45
CA ASP A 34 -35.38 -16.62 26.52
C ASP A 34 -36.34 -15.76 25.70
N GLU A 35 -36.02 -14.47 25.51
CA GLU A 35 -36.78 -13.54 24.63
C GLU A 35 -38.26 -13.30 25.01
N ILE A 36 -38.60 -13.44 26.30
CA ILE A 36 -39.97 -13.26 26.82
C ILE A 36 -40.17 -11.95 27.60
N ASN A 37 -39.31 -10.96 27.38
CA ASN A 37 -39.39 -9.60 27.95
C ASN A 37 -39.41 -9.54 29.50
N LEU A 38 -38.79 -10.51 30.19
CA LEU A 38 -38.71 -10.52 31.65
C LEU A 38 -37.98 -9.28 32.18
N ARG A 39 -38.56 -8.62 33.19
CA ARG A 39 -37.94 -7.47 33.87
C ARG A 39 -37.21 -7.85 35.16
N ALA A 40 -37.46 -9.05 35.67
CA ALA A 40 -36.88 -9.61 36.89
C ALA A 40 -36.70 -11.13 36.75
N VAL A 41 -35.88 -11.72 37.62
CA VAL A 41 -35.67 -13.17 37.70
C VAL A 41 -36.97 -13.84 38.17
N PRO A 42 -37.48 -14.87 37.47
CA PRO A 42 -38.69 -15.58 37.88
C PRO A 42 -38.44 -16.43 39.14
N SER A 43 -39.50 -16.63 39.92
CA SER A 43 -39.48 -17.53 41.09
C SER A 43 -39.95 -18.92 40.67
N VAL A 44 -39.07 -19.91 40.77
CA VAL A 44 -39.35 -21.32 40.42
C VAL A 44 -38.86 -22.27 41.52
N SER A 45 -39.01 -23.59 41.33
CA SER A 45 -38.51 -24.62 42.25
C SER A 45 -37.02 -24.48 42.54
N SER A 46 -36.61 -24.78 43.77
CA SER A 46 -35.21 -24.77 44.23
C SER A 46 -34.32 -25.82 43.55
N ASN A 47 -34.93 -26.84 42.93
CA ASN A 47 -34.22 -27.99 42.36
C ASN A 47 -33.66 -27.74 40.95
N VAL A 48 -33.91 -26.55 40.38
CA VAL A 48 -33.43 -26.17 39.05
C VAL A 48 -31.90 -26.25 38.95
N THR A 49 -31.40 -26.92 37.92
CA THR A 49 -29.96 -27.12 37.66
C THR A 49 -29.44 -26.22 36.54
N PHE A 50 -30.31 -25.83 35.61
CA PHE A 50 -30.00 -24.93 34.50
C PHE A 50 -31.07 -23.83 34.41
N MET A 51 -30.63 -22.57 34.32
CA MET A 51 -31.53 -21.43 34.18
C MET A 51 -31.03 -20.48 33.08
N SER A 52 -31.78 -20.40 31.99
CA SER A 52 -31.56 -19.43 30.92
C SER A 52 -32.58 -18.30 30.93
N LEU A 53 -32.07 -17.07 30.95
CA LEU A 53 -32.83 -15.82 30.97
C LEU A 53 -32.31 -14.87 29.89
N ARG A 54 -31.87 -15.40 28.74
CA ARG A 54 -31.21 -14.62 27.68
C ARG A 54 -32.20 -13.68 26.99
N ARG A 55 -31.66 -12.59 26.44
CA ARG A 55 -32.43 -11.64 25.59
C ARG A 55 -33.68 -11.09 26.28
N ASN A 56 -33.58 -10.80 27.57
CA ASN A 56 -34.66 -10.22 28.37
C ASN A 56 -34.39 -8.74 28.72
N LEU A 57 -35.22 -8.16 29.58
CA LEU A 57 -35.19 -6.75 29.96
C LEU A 57 -34.74 -6.54 31.43
N ILE A 58 -34.02 -7.50 32.01
CA ILE A 58 -33.59 -7.44 33.41
C ILE A 58 -32.57 -6.31 33.58
N ARG A 59 -32.82 -5.40 34.52
CA ARG A 59 -31.97 -4.21 34.74
C ARG A 59 -31.05 -4.28 35.95
N LYS A 60 -31.42 -5.06 36.96
CA LYS A 60 -30.70 -5.15 38.24
C LYS A 60 -30.81 -6.55 38.81
N LEU A 61 -29.76 -7.01 39.49
CA LEU A 61 -29.80 -8.22 40.31
C LEU A 61 -29.82 -7.83 41.80
N PRO A 62 -31.00 -7.90 42.45
CA PRO A 62 -31.13 -7.55 43.87
C PRO A 62 -30.42 -8.58 44.78
N PRO A 63 -30.18 -8.24 46.07
CA PRO A 63 -29.56 -9.18 47.00
C PRO A 63 -30.39 -10.46 47.15
N ASN A 64 -29.72 -11.60 47.29
CA ASN A 64 -30.29 -12.92 47.54
C ASN A 64 -31.29 -13.42 46.48
N VAL A 65 -31.30 -12.84 45.27
CA VAL A 65 -32.27 -13.20 44.21
C VAL A 65 -32.17 -14.68 43.81
N PHE A 66 -30.97 -15.26 43.90
CA PHE A 66 -30.72 -16.68 43.60
C PHE A 66 -30.53 -17.57 44.82
N LYS A 67 -30.74 -17.05 46.05
CA LYS A 67 -30.35 -17.74 47.31
C LYS A 67 -30.95 -19.13 47.48
N ARG A 68 -32.12 -19.40 46.90
CA ARG A 68 -32.84 -20.68 47.03
C ARG A 68 -32.33 -21.78 46.08
N TYR A 69 -31.53 -21.43 45.08
CA TYR A 69 -31.15 -22.33 43.98
C TYR A 69 -29.78 -22.97 44.22
N HIS A 70 -29.62 -23.68 45.35
CA HIS A 70 -28.35 -24.28 45.75
C HIS A 70 -27.80 -25.32 44.76
N GLY A 71 -28.70 -25.99 44.01
CA GLY A 71 -28.36 -26.99 43.01
C GLY A 71 -28.07 -26.44 41.61
N LEU A 72 -28.20 -25.12 41.40
CA LEU A 72 -28.01 -24.51 40.08
C LEU A 72 -26.56 -24.62 39.63
N GLN A 73 -26.35 -25.16 38.43
CA GLN A 73 -25.04 -25.40 37.82
C GLN A 73 -24.72 -24.37 36.74
N THR A 74 -25.70 -24.01 35.91
CA THR A 74 -25.51 -23.02 34.83
C THR A 74 -26.54 -21.92 34.89
N LEU A 75 -26.05 -20.66 34.84
CA LEU A 75 -26.88 -19.47 34.82
C LEU A 75 -26.53 -18.59 33.61
N CYS A 76 -27.50 -18.42 32.72
CA CYS A 76 -27.37 -17.64 31.50
C CYS A 76 -28.17 -16.33 31.61
N LEU A 77 -27.47 -15.19 31.68
CA LEU A 77 -28.05 -13.84 31.80
C LEU A 77 -27.64 -12.92 30.63
N GLN A 78 -27.19 -13.49 29.50
CA GLN A 78 -26.70 -12.73 28.37
C GLN A 78 -27.78 -11.84 27.73
N ASN A 79 -27.35 -10.76 27.08
CA ASN A 79 -28.20 -9.88 26.27
C ASN A 79 -29.38 -9.27 27.04
N ASN A 80 -29.17 -8.97 28.32
CA ASN A 80 -30.12 -8.24 29.16
C ASN A 80 -29.80 -6.74 29.20
N LYS A 81 -30.28 -6.02 30.21
CA LYS A 81 -29.98 -4.61 30.46
C LYS A 81 -29.38 -4.41 31.86
N ILE A 82 -28.69 -5.43 32.39
CA ILE A 82 -28.20 -5.44 33.77
C ILE A 82 -27.13 -4.37 33.93
N ARG A 83 -27.41 -3.38 34.79
CA ARG A 83 -26.47 -2.29 35.10
C ARG A 83 -25.85 -2.42 36.49
N SER A 84 -26.59 -2.99 37.43
CA SER A 84 -26.22 -3.07 38.84
C SER A 84 -26.43 -4.48 39.38
N ILE A 85 -25.39 -5.02 40.00
CA ILE A 85 -25.37 -6.32 40.66
C ILE A 85 -25.07 -6.06 42.14
N SER A 86 -25.98 -6.51 43.02
CA SER A 86 -25.74 -6.48 44.47
C SER A 86 -24.57 -7.40 44.84
N VAL A 87 -23.82 -7.06 45.90
CA VAL A 87 -22.74 -7.93 46.43
C VAL A 87 -23.28 -9.33 46.77
N TYR A 88 -24.52 -9.39 47.25
CA TYR A 88 -25.16 -10.64 47.66
C TYR A 88 -26.07 -11.24 46.58
N ALA A 89 -25.96 -10.81 45.32
CA ALA A 89 -26.85 -11.27 44.25
C ALA A 89 -26.73 -12.79 44.01
N PHE A 90 -25.49 -13.31 43.97
CA PHE A 90 -25.17 -14.71 43.69
C PHE A 90 -24.97 -15.57 44.95
N ARG A 91 -25.32 -15.06 46.12
CA ARG A 91 -25.21 -15.77 47.39
C ARG A 91 -26.03 -17.07 47.35
N GLY A 92 -25.48 -18.16 47.88
CA GLY A 92 -26.13 -19.47 47.95
C GLY A 92 -25.94 -20.38 46.73
N LEU A 93 -25.29 -19.91 45.65
CA LEU A 93 -25.06 -20.67 44.42
C LEU A 93 -23.80 -21.56 44.49
N TYR A 94 -23.75 -22.46 45.47
CA TYR A 94 -22.57 -23.27 45.79
C TYR A 94 -22.16 -24.27 44.70
N ASN A 95 -23.11 -24.71 43.87
CA ASN A 95 -22.88 -25.67 42.78
C ASN A 95 -22.73 -25.03 41.39
N LEU A 96 -22.73 -23.70 41.29
CA LEU A 96 -22.66 -23.04 40.00
C LEU A 96 -21.29 -23.26 39.36
N THR A 97 -21.26 -23.80 38.14
CA THR A 97 -20.07 -24.07 37.34
C THR A 97 -19.90 -23.06 36.20
N LYS A 98 -21.00 -22.55 35.64
CA LYS A 98 -20.97 -21.61 34.51
C LYS A 98 -21.88 -20.41 34.74
N LEU A 99 -21.30 -19.21 34.60
CA LEU A 99 -22.00 -17.94 34.72
C LEU A 99 -21.72 -17.05 33.51
N TYR A 100 -22.79 -16.71 32.79
CA TYR A 100 -22.73 -15.85 31.62
C TYR A 100 -23.44 -14.53 31.86
N LEU A 101 -22.70 -13.42 31.73
CA LEU A 101 -23.17 -12.04 31.95
C LEU A 101 -22.92 -11.14 30.72
N SER A 102 -22.61 -11.75 29.57
CA SER A 102 -22.30 -11.11 28.29
C SER A 102 -23.37 -10.11 27.82
N HIS A 103 -22.95 -9.09 27.07
CA HIS A 103 -23.85 -8.11 26.41
C HIS A 103 -24.86 -7.47 27.39
N ASN A 104 -24.36 -6.99 28.52
CA ASN A 104 -25.13 -6.24 29.51
C ASN A 104 -24.61 -4.80 29.60
N ARG A 105 -24.91 -4.09 30.70
CA ARG A 105 -24.48 -2.70 30.93
C ARG A 105 -23.77 -2.56 32.27
N ILE A 106 -23.09 -3.62 32.71
CA ILE A 106 -22.46 -3.69 34.03
C ILE A 106 -21.28 -2.72 34.06
N THR A 107 -21.28 -1.79 35.01
CA THR A 107 -20.21 -0.79 35.14
C THR A 107 -19.20 -1.12 36.23
N LEU A 108 -19.61 -1.87 37.24
CA LEU A 108 -18.79 -2.19 38.41
C LEU A 108 -19.20 -3.53 39.02
N LEU A 109 -18.21 -4.35 39.39
CA LEU A 109 -18.38 -5.53 40.23
C LEU A 109 -17.71 -5.28 41.58
N LYS A 110 -18.51 -5.30 42.64
CA LYS A 110 -18.04 -5.05 44.00
C LYS A 110 -17.18 -6.23 44.51
N PRO A 111 -16.20 -5.98 45.39
CA PRO A 111 -15.46 -7.04 46.09
C PRO A 111 -16.40 -8.07 46.72
N GLY A 112 -16.08 -9.36 46.59
CA GLY A 112 -16.86 -10.46 47.17
C GLY A 112 -18.18 -10.79 46.47
N VAL A 113 -18.50 -10.18 45.32
CA VAL A 113 -19.76 -10.47 44.60
C VAL A 113 -19.92 -11.94 44.18
N PHE A 114 -18.81 -12.68 44.08
CA PHE A 114 -18.76 -14.09 43.72
C PHE A 114 -18.33 -15.01 44.89
N GLU A 115 -18.41 -14.53 46.13
CA GLU A 115 -17.86 -15.21 47.31
C GLU A 115 -18.26 -16.69 47.43
N ASP A 116 -19.55 -17.02 47.28
CA ASP A 116 -20.06 -18.39 47.44
C ASP A 116 -19.83 -19.30 46.21
N LEU A 117 -19.29 -18.77 45.10
CA LEU A 117 -19.18 -19.47 43.80
C LEU A 117 -17.94 -20.38 43.72
N HIS A 118 -17.74 -21.23 44.72
CA HIS A 118 -16.52 -22.03 44.89
C HIS A 118 -16.28 -23.08 43.80
N ARG A 119 -17.35 -23.53 43.14
CA ARG A 119 -17.32 -24.51 42.04
C ARG A 119 -17.36 -23.88 40.65
N LEU A 120 -17.34 -22.54 40.56
CA LEU A 120 -17.42 -21.85 39.28
C LEU A 120 -16.15 -22.11 38.47
N GLU A 121 -16.33 -22.63 37.27
CA GLU A 121 -15.27 -22.91 36.32
C GLU A 121 -15.19 -21.81 35.26
N TRP A 122 -16.34 -21.35 34.75
CA TRP A 122 -16.42 -20.39 33.65
C TRP A 122 -17.17 -19.13 34.06
N LEU A 123 -16.49 -17.99 33.94
CA LEU A 123 -17.07 -16.66 34.14
C LEU A 123 -16.87 -15.81 32.90
N ILE A 124 -17.97 -15.51 32.20
CA ILE A 124 -17.95 -14.74 30.96
C ILE A 124 -18.70 -13.42 31.16
N ILE A 125 -17.98 -12.31 31.04
CA ILE A 125 -18.47 -10.93 31.22
C ILE A 125 -18.01 -10.08 30.04
N GLU A 126 -18.24 -10.55 28.82
CA GLU A 126 -17.90 -9.82 27.59
C GLU A 126 -18.92 -8.70 27.30
N ASP A 127 -18.50 -7.70 26.50
CA ASP A 127 -19.36 -6.62 25.99
C ASP A 127 -20.21 -5.96 27.10
N ASN A 128 -19.50 -5.43 28.09
CA ASN A 128 -20.04 -4.68 29.21
C ASN A 128 -19.31 -3.32 29.33
N HIS A 129 -19.48 -2.61 30.45
CA HIS A 129 -18.89 -1.30 30.66
C HIS A 129 -18.01 -1.26 31.92
N LEU A 130 -17.35 -2.38 32.25
CA LEU A 130 -16.45 -2.45 33.39
C LEU A 130 -15.25 -1.55 33.17
N ASN A 131 -15.03 -0.60 34.08
CA ASN A 131 -13.91 0.34 34.00
C ASN A 131 -12.72 -0.03 34.90
N ARG A 132 -12.97 -0.85 35.94
CA ARG A 132 -11.98 -1.27 36.94
C ARG A 132 -12.36 -2.63 37.50
N ILE A 133 -11.34 -3.39 37.88
CA ILE A 133 -11.46 -4.64 38.65
C ILE A 133 -10.55 -4.59 39.87
N SER A 134 -10.95 -5.26 40.94
CA SER A 134 -10.13 -5.49 42.14
C SER A 134 -9.84 -6.99 42.25
N PRO A 135 -8.68 -7.42 42.76
CA PRO A 135 -8.42 -8.84 43.01
C PRO A 135 -9.43 -9.45 43.99
N LEU A 136 -10.01 -8.62 44.88
CA LEU A 136 -11.06 -9.05 45.82
C LEU A 136 -12.44 -9.21 45.15
N THR A 137 -12.62 -8.72 43.92
CA THR A 137 -13.84 -8.98 43.12
C THR A 137 -14.01 -10.48 42.87
N PHE A 138 -12.90 -11.20 42.70
CA PHE A 138 -12.87 -12.64 42.40
C PHE A 138 -12.68 -13.52 43.65
N TYR A 139 -12.85 -12.95 44.85
CA TYR A 139 -12.79 -13.72 46.09
C TYR A 139 -13.81 -14.86 46.07
N GLY A 140 -13.38 -16.07 46.40
CA GLY A 140 -14.20 -17.28 46.42
C GLY A 140 -14.10 -18.19 45.18
N LEU A 141 -13.53 -17.71 44.07
CA LEU A 141 -13.46 -18.40 42.78
C LEU A 141 -12.34 -19.46 42.68
N ASN A 142 -12.31 -20.39 43.64
CA ASN A 142 -11.24 -21.38 43.81
C ASN A 142 -11.11 -22.40 42.66
N SER A 143 -12.19 -22.61 41.90
CA SER A 143 -12.24 -23.59 40.79
C SER A 143 -12.21 -22.94 39.41
N LEU A 144 -12.05 -21.62 39.32
CA LEU A 144 -12.18 -20.92 38.03
C LEU A 144 -11.06 -21.32 37.08
N ILE A 145 -11.45 -21.71 35.86
CA ILE A 145 -10.58 -22.14 34.77
C ILE A 145 -10.52 -21.06 33.69
N LEU A 146 -11.67 -20.43 33.39
CA LEU A 146 -11.82 -19.48 32.31
C LEU A 146 -12.47 -18.18 32.81
N LEU A 147 -11.77 -17.07 32.57
CA LEU A 147 -12.25 -15.72 32.83
C LEU A 147 -12.17 -14.87 31.56
N VAL A 148 -13.33 -14.46 31.06
CA VAL A 148 -13.44 -13.61 29.86
C VAL A 148 -14.01 -12.24 30.23
N LEU A 149 -13.22 -11.20 29.97
CA LEU A 149 -13.54 -9.79 30.21
C LEU A 149 -13.41 -8.95 28.93
N MET A 150 -13.56 -9.59 27.77
CA MET A 150 -13.45 -8.98 26.44
C MET A 150 -14.41 -7.78 26.28
N ASN A 151 -14.01 -6.79 25.48
CA ASN A 151 -14.81 -5.62 25.09
C ASN A 151 -15.47 -4.90 26.29
N ASN A 152 -14.67 -4.64 27.32
CA ASN A 152 -15.02 -3.73 28.40
C ASN A 152 -14.24 -2.41 28.24
N VAL A 153 -14.27 -1.55 29.26
CA VAL A 153 -13.56 -0.25 29.24
C VAL A 153 -12.48 -0.19 30.33
N LEU A 154 -11.84 -1.33 30.61
CA LEU A 154 -10.79 -1.43 31.62
C LEU A 154 -9.58 -0.60 31.20
N THR A 155 -9.19 0.38 32.02
CA THR A 155 -8.04 1.25 31.73
C THR A 155 -6.74 0.78 32.38
N ARG A 156 -6.84 0.01 33.45
CA ARG A 156 -5.71 -0.53 34.22
C ARG A 156 -6.07 -1.83 34.90
N LEU A 157 -5.09 -2.71 35.02
CA LEU A 157 -5.13 -3.89 35.87
C LEU A 157 -4.73 -3.52 37.31
N PRO A 158 -5.10 -4.33 38.31
CA PRO A 158 -4.78 -4.04 39.71
C PRO A 158 -3.27 -4.15 40.01
N ASP A 159 -2.85 -3.37 41.02
CA ASP A 159 -1.47 -3.28 41.51
C ASP A 159 -1.08 -4.42 42.47
N LYS A 160 -1.99 -5.38 42.65
CA LYS A 160 -1.84 -6.57 43.47
C LYS A 160 -2.09 -7.79 42.59
N SER A 161 -1.70 -8.97 43.09
CA SER A 161 -1.86 -10.24 42.37
C SER A 161 -3.31 -10.48 41.96
N LEU A 162 -3.57 -10.57 40.66
CA LEU A 162 -4.90 -10.78 40.11
C LEU A 162 -5.44 -12.19 40.39
N CYS A 163 -4.59 -13.21 40.28
CA CYS A 163 -4.98 -14.62 40.39
C CYS A 163 -4.92 -15.18 41.82
N GLN A 164 -4.70 -14.35 42.85
CA GLN A 164 -4.60 -14.81 44.24
C GLN A 164 -5.82 -15.63 44.69
N HIS A 165 -7.02 -15.28 44.21
CA HIS A 165 -8.27 -15.97 44.54
C HIS A 165 -8.78 -16.89 43.41
N MET A 166 -7.96 -17.12 42.37
CA MET A 166 -8.28 -17.96 41.21
C MET A 166 -7.07 -18.86 40.87
N PRO A 167 -6.63 -19.74 41.79
CA PRO A 167 -5.37 -20.49 41.64
C PRO A 167 -5.39 -21.52 40.49
N ARG A 168 -6.58 -21.87 39.97
CA ARG A 168 -6.79 -22.83 38.87
C ARG A 168 -7.02 -22.17 37.51
N LEU A 169 -6.82 -20.86 37.40
CA LEU A 169 -7.08 -20.13 36.15
C LEU A 169 -6.11 -20.56 35.06
N HIS A 170 -6.66 -20.99 33.91
CA HIS A 170 -5.89 -21.39 32.74
C HIS A 170 -6.05 -20.38 31.60
N TRP A 171 -7.25 -19.81 31.41
CA TRP A 171 -7.56 -18.87 30.34
C TRP A 171 -7.97 -17.51 30.88
N LEU A 172 -7.28 -16.46 30.46
CA LEU A 172 -7.59 -15.08 30.83
C LEU A 172 -7.63 -14.18 29.59
N ASP A 173 -8.79 -13.58 29.36
CA ASP A 173 -9.05 -12.74 28.19
C ASP A 173 -9.44 -11.31 28.56
N PHE A 174 -8.63 -10.37 28.10
CA PHE A 174 -8.83 -8.92 28.21
C PHE A 174 -8.90 -8.23 26.84
N GLU A 175 -9.19 -8.95 25.75
CA GLU A 175 -9.28 -8.37 24.40
C GLU A 175 -10.21 -7.13 24.37
N GLY A 176 -9.84 -6.11 23.59
CA GLY A 176 -10.74 -5.00 23.28
C GLY A 176 -10.99 -4.04 24.46
N ASN A 177 -10.08 -3.99 25.43
CA ASN A 177 -10.13 -3.04 26.56
C ASN A 177 -9.26 -1.80 26.28
N HIS A 178 -8.97 -1.00 27.31
CA HIS A 178 -8.18 0.23 27.22
C HIS A 178 -6.95 0.20 28.13
N ILE A 179 -6.38 -0.98 28.35
CA ILE A 179 -5.26 -1.17 29.27
C ILE A 179 -4.00 -0.51 28.70
N HIS A 180 -3.33 0.32 29.51
CA HIS A 180 -2.13 1.08 29.10
C HIS A 180 -0.80 0.45 29.55
N ASN A 181 -0.75 -0.04 30.79
CA ASN A 181 0.50 -0.46 31.44
C ASN A 181 0.31 -1.82 32.08
N LEU A 182 1.31 -2.69 31.95
CA LEU A 182 1.42 -3.92 32.71
C LEU A 182 2.57 -3.80 33.71
N ARG A 183 2.29 -4.11 34.99
CA ARG A 183 3.25 -4.04 36.09
C ARG A 183 3.70 -5.45 36.49
N ASN A 184 4.91 -5.56 37.00
CA ASN A 184 5.52 -6.84 37.43
C ASN A 184 4.66 -7.65 38.43
N LEU A 185 3.86 -6.99 39.26
CA LEU A 185 3.10 -7.64 40.34
C LEU A 185 1.75 -8.20 39.89
N THR A 186 1.24 -7.83 38.71
CA THR A 186 -0.14 -8.14 38.30
C THR A 186 -0.34 -9.66 38.14
N PHE A 187 0.64 -10.37 37.61
CA PHE A 187 0.54 -11.81 37.28
C PHE A 187 1.28 -12.75 38.24
N ILE A 188 1.78 -12.25 39.38
CA ILE A 188 2.68 -13.01 40.26
C ILE A 188 2.09 -14.33 40.81
N SER A 189 0.77 -14.43 40.98
CA SER A 189 0.09 -15.68 41.40
C SER A 189 -0.62 -16.42 40.26
N CYS A 190 -0.40 -16.03 39.00
CA CYS A 190 -1.04 -16.65 37.83
C CYS A 190 -0.18 -17.81 37.28
N SER A 191 0.39 -18.64 38.14
CA SER A 191 1.39 -19.67 37.76
C SER A 191 0.84 -20.82 36.93
N ASN A 192 -0.49 -20.98 36.88
CA ASN A 192 -1.16 -22.05 36.13
C ASN A 192 -1.79 -21.58 34.81
N LEU A 193 -1.58 -20.30 34.46
CA LEU A 193 -2.15 -19.71 33.26
C LEU A 193 -1.48 -20.28 32.00
N THR A 194 -2.29 -20.70 31.04
CA THR A 194 -1.84 -21.26 29.75
C THR A 194 -2.15 -20.32 28.59
N VAL A 195 -3.22 -19.52 28.67
CA VAL A 195 -3.63 -18.59 27.62
C VAL A 195 -3.86 -17.21 28.20
N LEU A 196 -3.17 -16.21 27.64
CA LEU A 196 -3.33 -14.79 27.97
C LEU A 196 -3.59 -13.97 26.70
N VAL A 197 -4.81 -13.46 26.58
CA VAL A 197 -5.23 -12.61 25.46
C VAL A 197 -5.34 -11.18 25.93
N MET A 198 -4.54 -10.29 25.35
CA MET A 198 -4.55 -8.84 25.61
C MET A 198 -4.56 -8.03 24.31
N ARG A 199 -5.03 -8.64 23.22
CA ARG A 199 -5.15 -8.00 21.91
C ARG A 199 -6.05 -6.77 21.94
N LYS A 200 -5.83 -5.81 21.03
CA LYS A 200 -6.67 -4.60 20.87
C LYS A 200 -6.80 -3.78 22.16
N ASN A 201 -5.71 -3.65 22.90
CA ASN A 201 -5.61 -2.75 24.06
C ASN A 201 -4.79 -1.50 23.68
N LYS A 202 -4.33 -0.74 24.68
CA LYS A 202 -3.52 0.48 24.49
C LYS A 202 -2.16 0.34 25.17
N ILE A 203 -1.64 -0.89 25.23
CA ILE A 203 -0.42 -1.20 25.99
C ILE A 203 0.78 -0.55 25.30
N ASN A 204 1.49 0.34 25.99
CA ASN A 204 2.71 0.97 25.47
C ASN A 204 3.95 0.70 26.33
N HIS A 205 3.76 0.36 27.61
CA HIS A 205 4.85 0.05 28.52
C HIS A 205 4.69 -1.35 29.14
N LEU A 206 5.74 -2.16 28.98
CA LEU A 206 5.87 -3.48 29.57
C LEU A 206 7.12 -3.52 30.45
N SER A 207 6.96 -3.85 31.73
CA SER A 207 8.10 -4.05 32.62
C SER A 207 8.79 -5.38 32.34
N GLU A 208 10.12 -5.45 32.51
CA GLU A 208 10.96 -6.59 32.11
C GLU A 208 10.50 -7.96 32.67
N ASN A 209 10.02 -8.00 33.91
CA ASN A 209 9.62 -9.23 34.59
C ASN A 209 8.10 -9.45 34.61
N THR A 210 7.34 -8.76 33.74
CA THR A 210 5.87 -8.84 33.71
C THR A 210 5.37 -10.28 33.51
N PHE A 211 6.03 -11.05 32.65
CA PHE A 211 5.61 -12.41 32.29
C PHE A 211 6.42 -13.52 32.96
N ALA A 212 7.44 -13.19 33.75
CA ALA A 212 8.30 -14.17 34.44
C ALA A 212 7.54 -15.23 35.27
N PRO A 213 6.42 -14.90 35.95
CA PRO A 213 5.63 -15.89 36.70
C PRO A 213 4.86 -16.90 35.83
N LEU A 214 4.65 -16.61 34.53
CA LEU A 214 3.75 -17.36 33.63
C LEU A 214 4.46 -18.53 32.95
N GLN A 215 5.10 -19.41 33.73
CA GLN A 215 5.99 -20.46 33.18
C GLN A 215 5.26 -21.55 32.38
N LYS A 216 3.95 -21.70 32.57
CA LYS A 216 3.09 -22.66 31.83
C LYS A 216 2.36 -22.03 30.63
N LEU A 217 2.66 -20.77 30.32
CA LEU A 217 1.96 -20.06 29.25
C LEU A 217 2.28 -20.70 27.91
N ASP A 218 1.24 -21.10 27.19
CA ASP A 218 1.29 -21.70 25.86
C ASP A 218 0.99 -20.64 24.78
N GLU A 219 0.04 -19.74 25.04
CA GLU A 219 -0.38 -18.69 24.12
C GLU A 219 -0.37 -17.30 24.76
N LEU A 220 0.29 -16.36 24.09
CA LEU A 220 0.33 -14.95 24.45
C LEU A 220 -0.05 -14.08 23.25
N ASP A 221 -1.21 -13.42 23.33
CA ASP A 221 -1.64 -12.45 22.32
C ASP A 221 -1.52 -11.00 22.83
N LEU A 222 -0.57 -10.25 22.26
CA LEU A 222 -0.33 -8.83 22.48
C LEU A 222 -0.61 -8.00 21.21
N GLY A 223 -1.27 -8.58 20.21
CA GLY A 223 -1.51 -7.95 18.91
C GLY A 223 -2.35 -6.67 19.01
N SER A 224 -2.18 -5.76 18.05
CA SER A 224 -2.95 -4.51 17.97
C SER A 224 -2.89 -3.67 19.26
N ASN A 225 -1.69 -3.50 19.81
CA ASN A 225 -1.39 -2.63 20.95
C ASN A 225 -0.52 -1.43 20.49
N LYS A 226 0.11 -0.72 21.43
CA LYS A 226 0.97 0.45 21.17
C LYS A 226 2.39 0.22 21.68
N ILE A 227 2.87 -1.02 21.62
CA ILE A 227 4.19 -1.39 22.14
C ILE A 227 5.27 -0.86 21.20
N GLU A 228 6.10 0.06 21.69
CA GLU A 228 7.20 0.65 20.91
C GLU A 228 8.53 -0.06 21.13
N ASN A 229 8.79 -0.45 22.38
CA ASN A 229 10.03 -1.09 22.79
C ASN A 229 9.74 -2.36 23.57
N LEU A 230 10.51 -3.42 23.29
CA LEU A 230 10.49 -4.66 24.05
C LEU A 230 11.84 -4.82 24.73
N SER A 231 11.82 -5.16 26.03
CA SER A 231 13.05 -5.54 26.72
C SER A 231 13.57 -6.87 26.16
N PRO A 232 14.89 -7.05 25.98
CA PRO A 232 15.50 -8.30 25.46
C PRO A 232 15.16 -9.55 26.28
N HIS A 233 14.80 -9.37 27.54
CA HIS A 233 14.60 -10.44 28.50
C HIS A 233 13.13 -10.70 28.86
N ILE A 234 12.20 -9.98 28.21
CA ILE A 234 10.78 -10.01 28.56
C ILE A 234 10.12 -11.39 28.39
N PHE A 235 10.64 -12.22 27.50
CA PHE A 235 10.12 -13.56 27.21
C PHE A 235 11.02 -14.70 27.72
N LYS A 236 12.12 -14.40 28.44
CA LYS A 236 13.15 -15.40 28.78
C LYS A 236 12.63 -16.62 29.56
N ASP A 237 11.62 -16.40 30.39
CA ASP A 237 11.09 -17.40 31.32
C ASP A 237 9.93 -18.22 30.70
N LEU A 238 9.44 -17.85 29.52
CA LEU A 238 8.27 -18.45 28.85
C LEU A 238 8.63 -19.69 28.03
N LYS A 239 9.23 -20.70 28.66
CA LYS A 239 9.77 -21.90 27.98
C LYS A 239 8.71 -22.80 27.33
N GLU A 240 7.48 -22.75 27.82
CA GLU A 240 6.35 -23.52 27.30
C GLU A 240 5.59 -22.84 26.16
N LEU A 241 5.93 -21.59 25.83
CA LEU A 241 5.19 -20.79 24.87
C LEU A 241 5.26 -21.40 23.46
N SER A 242 4.09 -21.69 22.90
CA SER A 242 3.95 -22.22 21.54
C SER A 242 3.44 -21.17 20.56
N GLN A 243 2.70 -20.16 21.03
CA GLN A 243 2.15 -19.09 20.19
C GLN A 243 2.40 -17.71 20.79
N LEU A 244 2.96 -16.81 19.98
CA LEU A 244 3.21 -15.42 20.34
C LEU A 244 2.71 -14.47 19.24
N ASN A 245 1.77 -13.59 19.58
CA ASN A 245 1.27 -12.59 18.66
C ASN A 245 1.71 -11.17 19.08
N LEU A 246 2.56 -10.55 18.26
CA LEU A 246 3.04 -9.17 18.39
C LEU A 246 2.61 -8.29 17.20
N SER A 247 1.72 -8.80 16.34
CA SER A 247 1.26 -8.10 15.13
C SER A 247 0.63 -6.74 15.45
N TYR A 248 0.68 -5.81 14.49
CA TYR A 248 0.09 -4.47 14.64
C TYR A 248 0.55 -3.70 15.89
N ASN A 249 1.82 -3.83 16.27
CA ASN A 249 2.48 -2.97 17.24
C ASN A 249 3.60 -2.13 16.56
N PRO A 250 3.79 -0.86 16.95
CA PRO A 250 4.84 0.00 16.41
C PRO A 250 6.23 -0.29 17.00
N ILE A 251 6.64 -1.57 17.00
CA ILE A 251 7.91 -2.00 17.60
C ILE A 251 9.08 -1.51 16.73
N GLN A 252 9.92 -0.64 17.29
CA GLN A 252 11.01 -0.01 16.56
C GLN A 252 12.17 -0.96 16.29
N THR A 253 12.60 -1.69 17.33
CA THR A 253 13.73 -2.61 17.27
C THR A 253 13.41 -3.92 17.98
N ILE A 254 13.85 -5.02 17.35
CA ILE A 254 13.76 -6.36 17.91
C ILE A 254 15.17 -6.96 17.83
N GLN A 255 15.65 -7.51 18.94
CA GLN A 255 16.95 -8.15 18.99
C GLN A 255 16.86 -9.59 18.50
N ALA A 256 17.88 -10.04 17.76
CA ALA A 256 17.88 -11.36 17.14
C ALA A 256 17.76 -12.50 18.19
N ASN A 257 18.43 -12.37 19.33
CA ASN A 257 18.46 -13.37 20.39
C ASN A 257 17.26 -13.33 21.35
N GLN A 258 16.30 -12.43 21.14
CA GLN A 258 15.17 -12.23 22.06
C GLN A 258 14.22 -13.43 22.09
N PHE A 259 14.22 -14.28 21.05
CA PHE A 259 13.35 -15.46 20.93
C PHE A 259 14.07 -16.79 21.11
N ASP A 260 15.39 -16.80 21.35
CA ASP A 260 16.21 -18.02 21.45
C ASP A 260 15.78 -18.92 22.60
N ASN A 261 15.31 -18.32 23.70
CA ASN A 261 14.83 -19.04 24.88
C ASN A 261 13.46 -19.70 24.67
N LEU A 262 12.74 -19.35 23.61
CA LEU A 262 11.41 -19.85 23.30
C LEU A 262 11.49 -21.13 22.47
N VAL A 263 11.99 -22.20 23.08
CA VAL A 263 12.33 -23.45 22.41
C VAL A 263 11.11 -24.19 21.85
N LYS A 264 9.93 -24.02 22.47
CA LYS A 264 8.66 -24.66 22.06
C LYS A 264 7.82 -23.81 21.09
N LEU A 265 8.31 -22.65 20.68
CA LEU A 265 7.56 -21.70 19.87
C LEU A 265 7.29 -22.27 18.46
N LYS A 266 6.00 -22.35 18.10
CA LYS A 266 5.52 -22.87 16.80
C LYS A 266 5.01 -21.76 15.90
N SER A 267 4.33 -20.77 16.49
CA SER A 267 3.69 -19.67 15.77
C SER A 267 4.13 -18.31 16.31
N LEU A 268 4.57 -17.42 15.42
CA LEU A 268 5.01 -16.07 15.74
C LEU A 268 4.45 -15.06 14.74
N TYR A 269 3.79 -14.02 15.24
CA TYR A 269 3.16 -13.00 14.40
C TYR A 269 3.79 -11.64 14.68
N PHE A 270 4.31 -10.99 13.64
CA PHE A 270 4.93 -9.66 13.68
C PHE A 270 4.15 -8.66 12.83
N LYS A 271 4.53 -7.38 12.95
CA LYS A 271 4.11 -6.34 12.00
C LYS A 271 4.86 -6.46 10.67
N ARG A 272 6.18 -6.69 10.70
CA ARG A 272 7.06 -6.73 9.52
C ARG A 272 7.58 -8.14 9.28
N PHE A 273 7.64 -8.58 8.02
CA PHE A 273 8.09 -9.94 7.67
C PHE A 273 9.59 -10.16 7.96
N GLN A 274 10.41 -9.10 7.88
CA GLN A 274 11.86 -9.17 8.15
C GLN A 274 12.21 -9.70 9.55
N TYR A 275 11.31 -9.52 10.53
CA TYR A 275 11.53 -9.99 11.90
C TYR A 275 11.42 -11.51 12.03
N CYS A 276 10.81 -12.18 11.05
CA CYS A 276 10.81 -13.64 11.01
C CYS A 276 12.23 -14.23 10.87
N GLY A 277 13.20 -13.45 10.40
CA GLY A 277 14.61 -13.88 10.32
C GLY A 277 15.27 -14.08 11.69
N TYR A 278 14.71 -13.47 12.75
CA TYR A 278 15.22 -13.57 14.11
C TYR A 278 14.75 -14.83 14.86
N ALA A 279 13.82 -15.59 14.30
CA ALA A 279 13.31 -16.81 14.92
C ALA A 279 13.23 -17.96 13.91
N PRO A 280 14.38 -18.42 13.37
CA PRO A 280 14.41 -19.43 12.30
C PRO A 280 13.91 -20.81 12.74
N HIS A 281 13.90 -21.09 14.05
CA HIS A 281 13.36 -22.34 14.61
C HIS A 281 11.83 -22.41 14.60
N VAL A 282 11.15 -21.28 14.36
CA VAL A 282 9.68 -21.18 14.41
C VAL A 282 9.10 -21.63 13.07
N ARG A 283 8.19 -22.62 13.12
CA ARG A 283 7.58 -23.21 11.91
C ARG A 283 6.65 -22.25 11.16
N ILE A 284 5.88 -21.46 11.91
CA ILE A 284 4.88 -20.54 11.36
C ILE A 284 5.26 -19.13 11.81
N CYS A 285 5.85 -18.34 10.91
CA CYS A 285 6.06 -16.91 11.15
C CYS A 285 5.30 -16.07 10.12
N LYS A 286 4.57 -15.05 10.59
CA LYS A 286 3.72 -14.17 9.77
C LYS A 286 4.08 -12.70 10.04
N PRO A 287 4.02 -11.80 9.04
CA PRO A 287 3.72 -12.07 7.63
C PRO A 287 4.91 -12.73 6.91
N ASN A 288 4.63 -13.45 5.80
CA ASN A 288 5.67 -14.13 5.00
C ASN A 288 6.17 -13.25 3.83
N THR A 289 5.56 -12.09 3.64
CA THR A 289 5.73 -11.22 2.47
C THR A 289 5.30 -9.79 2.81
N ASP A 290 5.92 -8.81 2.17
CA ASP A 290 5.48 -7.41 2.09
C ASP A 290 4.63 -7.14 0.83
N GLY A 291 4.28 -8.19 0.07
CA GLY A 291 3.60 -8.10 -1.22
C GLY A 291 4.50 -8.25 -2.44
N LEU A 292 5.79 -7.90 -2.29
CA LEU A 292 6.80 -7.93 -3.36
C LEU A 292 7.83 -9.03 -3.12
N SER A 293 8.30 -9.09 -1.89
CA SER A 293 9.35 -9.97 -1.40
C SER A 293 8.77 -11.17 -0.67
N SER A 294 9.50 -12.26 -0.67
CA SER A 294 9.25 -13.44 0.15
C SER A 294 10.34 -13.60 1.21
N LEU A 295 10.27 -14.62 2.06
CA LEU A 295 11.34 -14.93 3.00
C LEU A 295 12.64 -15.32 2.28
N GLU A 296 12.53 -15.99 1.14
CA GLU A 296 13.68 -16.53 0.41
C GLU A 296 14.22 -15.53 -0.63
N ASP A 297 13.33 -14.77 -1.27
CA ASP A 297 13.68 -13.96 -2.44
C ASP A 297 13.13 -12.53 -2.37
N LEU A 298 13.92 -11.57 -2.88
CA LEU A 298 13.54 -10.14 -2.98
C LEU A 298 12.35 -9.93 -3.92
N LEU A 299 12.30 -10.63 -5.06
CA LEU A 299 11.11 -10.70 -5.92
C LEU A 299 10.51 -12.09 -5.81
N ALA A 300 9.35 -12.21 -5.17
CA ALA A 300 8.72 -13.51 -4.90
C ALA A 300 8.30 -14.27 -6.17
N SER A 301 7.93 -13.56 -7.24
CA SER A 301 7.40 -14.21 -8.46
C SER A 301 8.47 -14.35 -9.55
N ILE A 302 8.57 -15.57 -10.11
CA ILE A 302 9.42 -15.82 -11.29
C ILE A 302 9.05 -14.91 -12.47
N ILE A 303 7.77 -14.58 -12.61
CA ILE A 303 7.26 -13.72 -13.69
C ILE A 303 7.84 -12.32 -13.53
N GLN A 304 7.85 -11.78 -12.31
CA GLN A 304 8.41 -10.46 -12.01
C GLN A 304 9.92 -10.42 -12.29
N ARG A 305 10.66 -11.48 -11.95
CA ARG A 305 12.10 -11.57 -12.23
C ARG A 305 12.40 -11.49 -13.73
N VAL A 306 11.66 -12.23 -14.55
CA VAL A 306 11.82 -12.18 -16.02
C VAL A 306 11.51 -10.76 -16.52
N PHE A 307 10.42 -10.16 -16.07
CA PHE A 307 10.03 -8.82 -16.49
C PHE A 307 11.06 -7.75 -16.10
N VAL A 308 11.62 -7.80 -14.90
CA VAL A 308 12.63 -6.81 -14.46
C VAL A 308 13.79 -6.75 -15.44
N TRP A 309 14.32 -7.91 -15.86
CA TRP A 309 15.43 -7.96 -16.83
C TRP A 309 15.03 -7.52 -18.24
N VAL A 310 13.86 -7.95 -18.72
CA VAL A 310 13.37 -7.59 -20.05
C VAL A 310 13.11 -6.09 -20.13
N VAL A 311 12.37 -5.53 -19.17
CA VAL A 311 12.02 -4.11 -19.15
C VAL A 311 13.24 -3.26 -18.89
N SER A 312 14.16 -3.64 -17.99
CA SER A 312 15.41 -2.89 -17.79
C SER A 312 16.23 -2.81 -19.07
N ALA A 313 16.38 -3.93 -19.79
CA ALA A 313 17.13 -3.98 -21.04
C ALA A 313 16.47 -3.13 -22.13
N VAL A 314 15.17 -3.29 -22.36
CA VAL A 314 14.44 -2.52 -23.37
C VAL A 314 14.47 -1.02 -23.05
N THR A 315 14.28 -0.63 -21.79
CA THR A 315 14.32 0.77 -21.37
C THR A 315 15.72 1.36 -21.54
N CYS A 316 16.78 0.69 -21.09
CA CYS A 316 18.14 1.21 -21.26
C CYS A 316 18.55 1.29 -22.74
N PHE A 317 18.48 0.17 -23.48
CA PHE A 317 18.92 0.14 -24.87
C PHE A 317 18.05 0.99 -25.79
N GLY A 318 16.73 0.97 -25.59
CA GLY A 318 15.79 1.75 -26.38
C GLY A 318 16.00 3.25 -26.22
N ASN A 319 16.18 3.75 -24.99
CA ASN A 319 16.41 5.17 -24.75
C ASN A 319 17.82 5.61 -25.17
N ILE A 320 18.87 4.81 -24.91
CA ILE A 320 20.24 5.08 -25.41
C ILE A 320 20.25 5.17 -26.94
N PHE A 321 19.59 4.23 -27.62
CA PHE A 321 19.47 4.24 -29.08
C PHE A 321 18.85 5.55 -29.58
N VAL A 322 17.76 6.01 -28.95
CA VAL A 322 17.13 7.28 -29.32
C VAL A 322 18.06 8.47 -29.05
N ILE A 323 18.75 8.51 -27.91
CA ILE A 323 19.70 9.58 -27.58
C ILE A 323 20.82 9.68 -28.63
N CYS A 324 21.35 8.54 -29.10
CA CYS A 324 22.41 8.53 -30.11
C CYS A 324 21.90 8.84 -31.53
N MET A 325 20.73 8.32 -31.90
CA MET A 325 20.22 8.45 -33.28
C MET A 325 19.57 9.80 -33.56
N ARG A 326 18.90 10.41 -32.58
CA ARG A 326 18.14 11.66 -32.78
C ARG A 326 18.99 12.82 -33.30
N PRO A 327 20.21 13.09 -32.79
CA PRO A 327 21.07 14.15 -33.30
C PRO A 327 21.50 13.96 -34.77
N CYS A 328 21.51 12.73 -35.27
CA CYS A 328 21.87 12.41 -36.65
C CYS A 328 20.75 12.72 -37.66
N ILE A 329 19.50 12.89 -37.21
CA ILE A 329 18.34 13.13 -38.08
C ILE A 329 18.27 14.64 -38.40
N ARG A 330 18.77 15.03 -39.59
CA ARG A 330 18.99 16.41 -40.03
C ARG A 330 17.71 17.26 -40.21
N SER A 331 16.52 16.65 -40.16
CA SER A 331 15.23 17.27 -40.54
C SER A 331 14.32 17.68 -39.37
N GLU A 332 14.69 17.47 -38.11
CA GLU A 332 13.82 17.78 -36.97
C GLU A 332 14.11 19.13 -36.29
N ASN A 333 13.07 19.74 -35.71
CA ASN A 333 13.19 20.94 -34.88
C ASN A 333 14.17 20.69 -33.71
N LYS A 334 15.32 21.37 -33.72
CA LYS A 334 16.40 21.18 -32.74
C LYS A 334 15.92 21.29 -31.28
N LEU A 335 15.01 22.22 -30.98
CA LEU A 335 14.48 22.41 -29.61
C LEU A 335 13.66 21.21 -29.14
N HIS A 336 12.77 20.73 -30.00
CA HIS A 336 11.91 19.59 -29.71
C HIS A 336 12.72 18.28 -29.60
N ALA A 337 13.76 18.13 -30.41
CA ALA A 337 14.70 17.02 -30.30
C ALA A 337 15.42 17.03 -28.93
N MET A 338 15.85 18.19 -28.44
CA MET A 338 16.48 18.32 -27.12
C MET A 338 15.54 17.91 -25.98
N SER A 339 14.27 18.32 -26.00
CA SER A 339 13.29 17.95 -24.98
C SER A 339 13.06 16.43 -24.94
N ILE A 340 13.03 15.75 -26.10
CA ILE A 340 12.89 14.29 -26.13
C ILE A 340 14.17 13.58 -25.67
N ILE A 341 15.34 14.10 -26.04
CA ILE A 341 16.61 13.57 -25.50
C ILE A 341 16.61 13.68 -23.96
N SER A 342 16.15 14.80 -23.40
CA SER A 342 16.01 14.98 -21.96
C SER A 342 15.05 13.96 -21.33
N LEU A 343 13.94 13.64 -21.99
CA LEU A 343 13.00 12.61 -21.55
C LEU A 343 13.65 11.22 -21.55
N CYS A 344 14.38 10.87 -22.61
CA CYS A 344 15.11 9.61 -22.69
C CYS A 344 16.20 9.48 -21.61
N CYS A 345 16.83 10.60 -21.22
CA CYS A 345 17.77 10.61 -20.09
C CYS A 345 17.05 10.27 -18.77
N ALA A 346 15.87 10.83 -18.53
CA ALA A 346 15.07 10.53 -17.34
C ALA A 346 14.61 9.06 -17.33
N ASP A 347 14.08 8.55 -18.46
CA ASP A 347 13.65 7.16 -18.62
C ASP A 347 14.80 6.14 -18.44
N CYS A 348 16.01 6.49 -18.86
CA CYS A 348 17.19 5.63 -18.67
C CYS A 348 17.49 5.40 -17.18
N LEU A 349 17.22 6.38 -16.31
CA LEU A 349 17.37 6.22 -14.86
C LEU A 349 16.44 5.15 -14.28
N MET A 350 15.21 5.01 -14.82
CA MET A 350 14.29 3.92 -14.45
C MET A 350 14.86 2.55 -14.87
N GLY A 351 15.47 2.47 -16.04
CA GLY A 351 16.14 1.24 -16.51
C GLY A 351 17.30 0.83 -15.60
N ILE A 352 18.13 1.79 -15.17
CA ILE A 352 19.23 1.56 -14.22
C ILE A 352 18.67 1.10 -12.86
N TYR A 353 17.61 1.73 -12.38
CA TYR A 353 16.92 1.33 -11.15
C TYR A 353 16.50 -0.16 -11.20
N LEU A 354 15.78 -0.56 -12.25
CA LEU A 354 15.34 -1.95 -12.40
C LEU A 354 16.50 -2.93 -12.53
N PHE A 355 17.55 -2.55 -13.25
CA PHE A 355 18.75 -3.39 -13.39
C PHE A 355 19.40 -3.67 -12.03
N VAL A 356 19.53 -2.64 -11.17
CA VAL A 356 20.08 -2.80 -9.82
C VAL A 356 19.18 -3.69 -8.97
N ILE A 357 17.86 -3.53 -9.02
CA ILE A 357 16.91 -4.42 -8.33
C ILE A 357 17.08 -5.87 -8.79
N GLY A 358 17.17 -6.12 -10.11
CA GLY A 358 17.40 -7.45 -10.65
C GLY A 358 18.74 -8.06 -10.19
N ALA A 359 19.79 -7.25 -10.10
CA ALA A 359 21.10 -7.70 -9.60
C ALA A 359 21.08 -8.05 -8.11
N PHE A 360 20.39 -7.28 -7.27
CA PHE A 360 20.24 -7.59 -5.85
C PHE A 360 19.28 -8.76 -5.59
N ASP A 361 18.24 -8.96 -6.43
CA ASP A 361 17.43 -10.18 -6.41
C ASP A 361 18.29 -11.43 -6.66
N LEU A 362 19.20 -11.39 -7.65
CA LEU A 362 20.15 -12.48 -7.88
C LEU A 362 21.09 -12.69 -6.69
N LYS A 363 21.57 -11.60 -6.06
CA LYS A 363 22.51 -11.65 -4.94
C LYS A 363 21.91 -12.27 -3.69
N PHE A 364 20.64 -11.99 -3.41
CA PHE A 364 19.97 -12.40 -2.16
C PHE A 364 19.09 -13.65 -2.30
N ARG A 365 19.14 -14.32 -3.46
CA ARG A 365 18.30 -15.46 -3.79
C ARG A 365 18.40 -16.59 -2.76
N GLY A 366 17.26 -17.10 -2.33
CA GLY A 366 17.14 -18.19 -1.35
C GLY A 366 17.35 -17.79 0.11
N GLU A 367 17.93 -16.62 0.40
CA GLU A 367 18.25 -16.18 1.76
C GLU A 367 17.95 -14.70 2.03
N TYR A 368 17.00 -14.10 1.30
CA TYR A 368 16.75 -12.66 1.33
C TYR A 368 16.42 -12.13 2.73
N ASN A 369 15.64 -12.85 3.52
CA ASN A 369 15.24 -12.41 4.86
C ASN A 369 16.45 -12.14 5.80
N LYS A 370 17.58 -12.85 5.65
CA LYS A 370 18.81 -12.57 6.41
C LYS A 370 19.39 -11.19 6.11
N HIS A 371 19.16 -10.70 4.89
CA HIS A 371 19.68 -9.42 4.41
C HIS A 371 18.62 -8.31 4.36
N ALA A 372 17.34 -8.63 4.51
CA ALA A 372 16.22 -7.71 4.30
C ALA A 372 16.32 -6.44 5.16
N GLN A 373 16.57 -6.58 6.47
CA GLN A 373 16.71 -5.43 7.38
C GLN A 373 17.86 -4.50 6.94
N LEU A 374 19.06 -5.07 6.74
CA LEU A 374 20.25 -4.33 6.35
C LEU A 374 20.09 -3.67 4.97
N TRP A 375 19.45 -4.36 4.03
CA TRP A 375 19.16 -3.85 2.69
C TRP A 375 18.23 -2.65 2.75
N MET A 376 17.06 -2.77 3.39
CA MET A 376 16.06 -1.71 3.44
C MET A 376 16.51 -0.49 4.24
N GLU A 377 17.37 -0.65 5.26
CA GLU A 377 17.95 0.47 6.01
C GLU A 377 19.19 1.08 5.34
N SER A 378 19.73 0.44 4.29
CA SER A 378 20.96 0.89 3.65
C SER A 378 20.78 2.19 2.87
N ILE A 379 21.87 2.96 2.80
CA ILE A 379 21.97 4.12 1.90
C ILE A 379 21.81 3.72 0.42
N HIS A 380 22.18 2.47 0.06
CA HIS A 380 22.00 1.96 -1.29
C HIS A 380 20.53 1.88 -1.69
N CYS A 381 19.69 1.31 -0.83
CA CYS A 381 18.24 1.25 -1.06
C CYS A 381 17.63 2.65 -1.13
N GLN A 382 18.04 3.55 -0.23
CA GLN A 382 17.57 4.94 -0.20
C GLN A 382 17.91 5.71 -1.49
N LEU A 383 19.16 5.65 -1.95
CA LEU A 383 19.58 6.30 -3.20
C LEU A 383 18.90 5.68 -4.42
N LEU A 384 18.69 4.36 -4.41
CA LEU A 384 18.00 3.64 -5.48
C LEU A 384 16.52 4.06 -5.59
N GLY A 385 15.85 4.22 -4.45
CA GLY A 385 14.49 4.76 -4.37
C GLY A 385 14.39 6.22 -4.82
N SER A 386 15.32 7.06 -4.39
CA SER A 386 15.43 8.45 -4.89
C SER A 386 15.63 8.49 -6.40
N LEU A 387 16.43 7.60 -6.97
CA LEU A 387 16.65 7.52 -8.42
C LEU A 387 15.36 7.18 -9.18
N ALA A 388 14.56 6.25 -8.65
CA ALA A 388 13.28 5.88 -9.25
C ALA A 388 12.30 7.07 -9.26
N ILE A 389 12.16 7.77 -8.13
CA ILE A 389 11.30 8.97 -8.04
C ILE A 389 11.81 10.10 -8.95
N LEU A 390 13.12 10.33 -9.01
CA LEU A 390 13.70 11.31 -9.91
C LEU A 390 13.32 11.01 -11.36
N SER A 391 13.42 9.75 -11.77
CA SER A 391 13.06 9.30 -13.11
C SER A 391 11.57 9.53 -13.42
N THR A 392 10.67 9.10 -12.53
CA THR A 392 9.23 9.21 -12.76
C THR A 392 8.75 10.65 -12.79
N GLU A 393 9.15 11.46 -11.81
CA GLU A 393 8.65 12.83 -11.65
C GLU A 393 9.20 13.76 -12.75
N VAL A 394 10.49 13.63 -13.09
CA VAL A 394 11.07 14.40 -14.22
C VAL A 394 10.37 14.01 -15.52
N SER A 395 10.08 12.72 -15.73
CA SER A 395 9.39 12.27 -16.94
C SER A 395 7.99 12.87 -17.07
N VAL A 396 7.17 12.86 -16.01
CA VAL A 396 5.82 13.47 -16.02
C VAL A 396 5.88 14.98 -16.28
N LEU A 397 6.82 15.69 -15.64
CA LEU A 397 6.99 17.13 -15.87
C LEU A 397 7.46 17.44 -17.30
N LEU A 398 8.36 16.63 -17.86
CA LEU A 398 8.81 16.76 -19.25
C LEU A 398 7.69 16.45 -20.25
N LEU A 399 6.88 15.44 -20.00
CA LEU A 399 5.68 15.15 -20.79
C LEU A 399 4.74 16.35 -20.76
N THR A 400 4.43 16.86 -19.57
CA THR A 400 3.58 18.06 -19.41
C THR A 400 4.14 19.23 -20.21
N PHE A 401 5.45 19.47 -20.13
CA PHE A 401 6.11 20.53 -20.90
C PHE A 401 6.00 20.31 -22.42
N LEU A 402 6.26 19.10 -22.92
CA LEU A 402 6.13 18.74 -24.33
C LEU A 402 4.70 18.97 -24.84
N THR A 403 3.69 18.63 -24.03
CA THR A 403 2.29 18.85 -24.40
C THR A 403 1.92 20.33 -24.49
N LEU A 404 2.36 21.13 -23.51
CA LEU A 404 2.14 22.58 -23.48
C LEU A 404 2.88 23.29 -24.62
N GLU A 405 4.10 22.86 -24.94
CA GLU A 405 4.84 23.40 -26.09
C GLU A 405 4.05 23.21 -27.39
N LYS A 406 3.47 22.02 -27.60
CA LYS A 406 2.63 21.72 -28.77
C LYS A 406 1.31 22.47 -28.76
N TYR A 407 0.66 22.54 -27.60
CA TYR A 407 -0.58 23.28 -27.42
C TYR A 407 -0.42 24.73 -27.86
N ILE A 408 0.62 25.42 -27.37
CA ILE A 408 0.90 26.81 -27.71
C ILE A 408 1.16 26.95 -29.22
N CYS A 409 1.93 26.05 -29.82
CA CYS A 409 2.26 26.12 -31.24
C CYS A 409 1.07 25.88 -32.19
N ILE A 410 0.09 25.07 -31.77
CA ILE A 410 -1.07 24.70 -32.62
C ILE A 410 -2.23 25.67 -32.41
N VAL A 411 -2.58 25.98 -31.16
CA VAL A 411 -3.74 26.83 -30.84
C VAL A 411 -3.45 28.32 -31.03
N TYR A 412 -2.20 28.75 -30.84
CA TYR A 412 -1.78 30.15 -30.99
C TYR A 412 -0.68 30.31 -32.06
N PRO A 413 -1.04 30.24 -33.36
CA PRO A 413 -0.06 30.26 -34.46
C PRO A 413 0.62 31.62 -34.69
N PHE A 414 0.07 32.74 -34.21
CA PHE A 414 0.63 34.09 -34.42
C PHE A 414 1.52 34.57 -33.25
N ARG A 415 2.62 35.25 -33.61
CA ARG A 415 3.86 35.50 -32.83
C ARG A 415 3.69 36.22 -31.47
N CYS A 416 4.15 35.58 -30.39
CA CYS A 416 4.99 36.11 -29.29
C CYS A 416 5.24 35.07 -28.17
N LEU A 417 4.41 34.02 -28.10
CA LEU A 417 4.51 33.01 -27.03
C LEU A 417 5.39 31.78 -27.35
N ARG A 418 5.95 31.63 -28.56
CA ARG A 418 6.81 30.48 -28.88
C ARG A 418 8.08 30.48 -28.00
N PRO A 419 8.42 29.37 -27.33
CA PRO A 419 9.62 29.31 -26.51
C PRO A 419 10.88 29.42 -27.37
N GLY A 420 11.68 30.45 -27.09
CA GLY A 420 13.03 30.56 -27.62
C GLY A 420 13.95 29.46 -27.07
N LYS A 421 15.13 29.31 -27.68
CA LYS A 421 16.13 28.32 -27.28
C LYS A 421 16.55 28.45 -25.83
N CYS A 422 16.89 29.67 -25.38
CA CYS A 422 17.27 29.92 -23.99
C CYS A 422 16.14 29.57 -23.03
N ARG A 423 14.91 29.99 -23.31
CA ARG A 423 13.74 29.70 -22.47
C ARG A 423 13.47 28.20 -22.32
N THR A 424 13.59 27.45 -23.41
CA THR A 424 13.44 25.98 -23.41
C THR A 424 14.50 25.33 -22.52
N ILE A 425 15.77 25.70 -22.70
CA ILE A 425 16.88 25.15 -21.89
C ILE A 425 16.70 25.50 -20.41
N THR A 426 16.33 26.74 -20.09
CA THR A 426 16.06 27.16 -18.71
C THR A 426 14.94 26.33 -18.09
N VAL A 427 13.83 26.10 -18.80
CA VAL A 427 12.72 25.27 -18.30
C VAL A 427 13.16 23.82 -18.09
N LEU A 428 13.93 23.23 -19.02
CA LEU A 428 14.45 21.87 -18.84
C LEU A 428 15.35 21.76 -17.60
N ILE A 429 16.24 22.72 -17.39
CA ILE A 429 17.10 22.78 -16.19
C ILE A 429 16.25 22.90 -14.92
N LEU A 430 15.24 23.76 -14.92
CA LEU A 430 14.33 23.92 -13.77
C LEU A 430 13.57 22.63 -13.47
N ILE A 431 13.09 21.91 -14.48
CA ILE A 431 12.42 20.61 -14.31
C ILE A 431 13.35 19.61 -13.62
N TRP A 432 14.61 19.51 -14.06
CA TRP A 432 15.60 18.64 -13.41
C TRP A 432 15.90 19.07 -11.97
N ILE A 433 16.05 20.37 -11.71
CA ILE A 433 16.27 20.88 -10.35
C ILE A 433 15.08 20.51 -9.43
N ILE A 434 13.85 20.76 -9.88
CA ILE A 434 12.64 20.40 -9.14
C ILE A 434 12.59 18.88 -8.90
N GLY A 435 12.86 18.08 -9.91
CA GLY A 435 12.92 16.62 -9.79
C GLY A 435 13.93 16.14 -8.77
N VAL A 436 15.15 16.70 -8.76
CA VAL A 436 16.19 16.38 -7.77
C VAL A 436 15.75 16.80 -6.37
N ILE A 437 15.15 17.97 -6.21
CA ILE A 437 14.64 18.42 -4.92
C ILE A 437 13.57 17.44 -4.41
N VAL A 438 12.59 17.08 -5.23
CA VAL A 438 11.53 16.12 -4.88
C VAL A 438 12.10 14.73 -4.57
N ALA A 439 13.07 14.25 -5.34
CA ALA A 439 13.64 12.92 -5.15
C ALA A 439 14.56 12.80 -3.91
N PHE A 440 15.17 13.89 -3.44
CA PHE A 440 16.18 13.82 -2.38
C PHE A 440 15.74 14.47 -1.06
N ILE A 441 14.67 15.30 -1.03
CA ILE A 441 14.11 15.87 0.21
C ILE A 441 13.89 14.82 1.32
N PRO A 442 13.35 13.61 1.04
CA PRO A 442 13.10 12.63 2.09
C PRO A 442 14.35 12.12 2.80
N LEU A 443 15.55 12.32 2.23
CA LEU A 443 16.82 11.94 2.84
C LEU A 443 17.34 12.98 3.86
N SER A 444 16.82 14.22 3.81
CA SER A 444 17.35 15.34 4.60
C SER A 444 16.96 15.29 6.07
N ASN A 445 15.76 14.80 6.41
CA ASN A 445 15.26 14.78 7.78
C ASN A 445 14.70 13.40 8.16
N LYS A 446 15.49 12.63 8.91
CA LYS A 446 15.11 11.29 9.38
C LYS A 446 13.99 11.29 10.42
N GLU A 447 13.80 12.37 11.20
CA GLU A 447 12.69 12.44 12.16
C GLU A 447 11.35 12.60 11.45
N PHE A 448 11.32 13.44 10.41
CA PHE A 448 10.10 13.72 9.67
C PHE A 448 9.75 12.60 8.67
N PHE A 449 10.73 12.11 7.90
CA PHE A 449 10.50 11.15 6.81
C PHE A 449 10.79 9.69 7.21
N LYS A 450 11.44 9.44 8.35
CA LYS A 450 11.89 8.10 8.78
C LYS A 450 12.62 7.39 7.63
N ASN A 451 12.40 6.09 7.43
CA ASN A 451 12.97 5.34 6.31
C ASN A 451 12.01 5.35 5.11
N TYR A 452 11.77 6.53 4.52
CA TYR A 452 10.76 6.73 3.47
C TYR A 452 10.88 5.74 2.31
N TYR A 453 12.07 5.59 1.74
CA TYR A 453 12.34 4.68 0.62
C TYR A 453 12.43 3.22 1.06
N GLY A 454 13.02 2.94 2.22
CA GLY A 454 13.23 1.59 2.74
C GLY A 454 12.04 0.98 3.48
N THR A 455 10.82 1.27 3.02
CA THR A 455 9.59 0.67 3.55
C THR A 455 9.32 -0.72 2.97
N ASN A 456 9.92 -1.05 1.82
CA ASN A 456 9.78 -2.34 1.14
C ASN A 456 11.10 -2.77 0.46
N GLY A 457 11.15 -4.03 0.03
CA GLY A 457 12.36 -4.60 -0.59
C GLY A 457 12.81 -3.97 -1.92
N VAL A 458 11.91 -3.28 -2.64
CA VAL A 458 12.22 -2.62 -3.93
C VAL A 458 12.54 -1.13 -3.81
N CYS A 459 12.54 -0.62 -2.58
CA CYS A 459 12.91 0.76 -2.26
C CYS A 459 11.98 1.84 -2.88
N PHE A 460 10.71 1.52 -3.14
CA PHE A 460 9.78 2.43 -3.84
C PHE A 460 8.54 2.79 -2.97
N PRO A 461 8.32 4.06 -2.61
CA PRO A 461 7.36 4.47 -1.59
C PRO A 461 5.93 4.71 -2.11
N LEU A 462 5.34 3.74 -2.83
CA LEU A 462 3.98 3.83 -3.38
C LEU A 462 2.91 3.78 -2.27
N HIS A 463 3.02 2.74 -1.43
CA HIS A 463 2.09 2.43 -0.35
C HIS A 463 2.73 2.79 0.99
N SER A 464 2.34 3.95 1.54
CA SER A 464 2.95 4.54 2.73
C SER A 464 2.05 4.34 3.97
N GLU A 465 1.28 3.25 4.03
CA GLU A 465 0.47 2.92 5.22
C GLU A 465 1.33 2.55 6.44
N ASP A 466 2.55 2.06 6.19
CA ASP A 466 3.52 1.76 7.24
C ASP A 466 4.44 2.95 7.60
N ALA A 467 4.24 4.11 6.97
CA ALA A 467 4.95 5.31 7.40
C ALA A 467 4.38 5.75 8.75
N GLU A 468 5.04 5.34 9.81
CA GLU A 468 4.77 5.76 11.19
C GLU A 468 4.86 7.29 11.38
N SER A 469 5.25 8.07 10.36
CA SER A 469 5.21 9.53 10.38
C SER A 469 4.13 10.08 9.44
N THR A 470 3.26 10.91 10.01
CA THR A 470 2.23 11.67 9.27
C THR A 470 2.86 12.51 8.13
N GLY A 471 4.09 12.97 8.31
CA GLY A 471 4.84 13.75 7.32
C GLY A 471 5.14 12.99 6.03
N ALA A 472 5.64 11.75 6.14
CA ALA A 472 5.93 10.90 4.98
C ALA A 472 4.66 10.54 4.19
N GLN A 473 3.55 10.28 4.90
CA GLN A 473 2.27 10.00 4.26
C GLN A 473 1.76 11.21 3.45
N ILE A 474 1.77 12.42 4.05
CA ILE A 474 1.38 13.66 3.36
C ILE A 474 2.25 13.89 2.12
N TYR A 475 3.55 13.69 2.25
CA TYR A 475 4.50 13.87 1.15
C TYR A 475 4.24 12.92 -0.02
N SER A 476 4.02 11.63 0.28
CA SER A 476 3.68 10.62 -0.72
C SER A 476 2.36 10.93 -1.44
N VAL A 477 1.35 11.45 -0.73
CA VAL A 477 0.09 11.91 -1.34
C VAL A 477 0.33 13.12 -2.25
N ALA A 478 1.11 14.10 -1.80
CA ALA A 478 1.39 15.30 -2.57
C ALA A 478 2.07 14.99 -3.93
N ILE A 479 3.00 14.03 -3.96
CA ILE A 479 3.67 13.62 -5.21
C ILE A 479 2.73 12.79 -6.09
N PHE A 480 2.31 11.62 -5.60
CA PHE A 480 1.62 10.63 -6.43
C PHE A 480 0.19 11.02 -6.79
N LEU A 481 -0.49 11.80 -5.96
CA LEU A 481 -1.84 12.28 -6.24
C LEU A 481 -1.86 13.77 -6.56
N GLY A 482 -1.08 14.63 -5.90
CA GLY A 482 -1.12 16.07 -6.16
C GLY A 482 -0.49 16.47 -7.51
N ILE A 483 0.84 16.37 -7.59
CA ILE A 483 1.63 16.81 -8.76
C ILE A 483 1.20 16.03 -10.01
N ASN A 484 1.13 14.71 -9.91
CA ASN A 484 0.84 13.85 -11.06
C ASN A 484 -0.61 13.99 -11.57
N LEU A 485 -1.60 14.21 -10.69
CA LEU A 485 -2.97 14.50 -11.14
C LEU A 485 -3.07 15.87 -11.80
N ALA A 486 -2.40 16.88 -11.25
CA ALA A 486 -2.37 18.22 -11.85
C ALA A 486 -1.74 18.19 -13.25
N ALA A 487 -0.61 17.50 -13.41
CA ALA A 487 0.02 17.25 -14.69
C ALA A 487 -0.95 16.56 -15.67
N PHE A 488 -1.61 15.48 -15.22
CA PHE A 488 -2.59 14.76 -16.03
C PHE A 488 -3.76 15.64 -16.49
N ILE A 489 -4.32 16.46 -15.60
CA ILE A 489 -5.41 17.41 -15.95
C ILE A 489 -4.95 18.42 -17.01
N ILE A 490 -3.76 19.02 -16.83
CA ILE A 490 -3.18 19.98 -17.78
C ILE A 490 -3.02 19.33 -19.15
N ILE A 491 -2.51 18.11 -19.18
CA ILE A 491 -2.27 17.34 -20.39
C ILE A 491 -3.60 17.06 -21.12
N VAL A 492 -4.60 16.51 -20.42
CA VAL A 492 -5.93 16.21 -21.00
C VAL A 492 -6.59 17.47 -21.54
N PHE A 493 -6.58 18.56 -20.77
CA PHE A 493 -7.11 19.85 -21.21
C PHE A 493 -6.41 20.37 -22.47
N SER A 494 -5.08 20.32 -22.48
CA SER A 494 -4.25 20.80 -23.59
C SER A 494 -4.54 20.03 -24.89
N TYR A 495 -4.68 18.70 -24.83
CA TYR A 495 -5.06 17.92 -26.01
C TYR A 495 -6.50 18.13 -26.42
N GLY A 496 -7.44 18.21 -25.48
CA GLY A 496 -8.84 18.49 -25.78
C GLY A 496 -8.98 19.78 -26.60
N SER A 497 -8.31 20.84 -26.15
CA SER A 497 -8.28 22.13 -26.85
C SER A 497 -7.54 22.08 -28.19
N MET A 498 -6.41 21.37 -28.26
CA MET A 498 -5.66 21.16 -29.50
C MET A 498 -6.50 20.46 -30.58
N PHE A 499 -7.22 19.38 -30.23
CA PHE A 499 -8.10 18.67 -31.16
C PHE A 499 -9.29 19.53 -31.59
N TYR A 500 -9.88 20.27 -30.65
CA TYR A 500 -10.97 21.21 -30.96
C TYR A 500 -10.52 22.27 -31.96
N SER A 501 -9.37 22.91 -31.73
CA SER A 501 -8.81 23.92 -32.64
C SER A 501 -8.50 23.35 -34.03
N ILE A 502 -7.92 22.14 -34.11
CA ILE A 502 -7.67 21.46 -35.39
C ILE A 502 -8.98 21.16 -36.13
N HIS A 503 -10.00 20.68 -35.42
CA HIS A 503 -11.31 20.40 -36.03
C HIS A 503 -11.95 21.69 -36.56
N GLN A 504 -11.90 22.77 -35.79
CA GLN A 504 -12.39 24.07 -36.22
C GLN A 504 -11.64 24.57 -37.46
N SER A 505 -10.31 24.54 -37.46
CA SER A 505 -9.50 24.96 -38.62
C SER A 505 -9.69 24.10 -39.87
N ALA A 506 -10.07 22.82 -39.72
CA ALA A 506 -10.38 21.93 -40.84
C ALA A 506 -11.72 22.26 -41.52
N VAL A 507 -12.67 22.86 -40.80
CA VAL A 507 -13.99 23.25 -41.33
C VAL A 507 -13.94 24.60 -42.07
N THR A 508 -13.00 25.50 -41.73
CA THR A 508 -13.01 26.89 -42.21
C THR A 508 -12.22 27.16 -43.50
N THR A 509 -11.34 26.26 -43.97
CA THR A 509 -10.46 26.54 -45.14
C THR A 509 -10.10 25.29 -45.96
N ASN A 510 -10.43 25.29 -47.26
CA ASN A 510 -10.12 24.19 -48.20
C ASN A 510 -8.69 24.22 -48.79
N GLU A 511 -7.98 25.36 -48.81
CA GLU A 511 -6.64 25.49 -49.44
C GLU A 511 -5.46 25.15 -48.51
N VAL A 512 -5.67 25.10 -47.18
CA VAL A 512 -4.62 24.80 -46.17
C VAL A 512 -4.57 23.30 -45.81
N GLN A 513 -5.27 22.46 -46.58
CA GLN A 513 -5.54 21.06 -46.27
C GLN A 513 -4.27 20.22 -46.06
N ASN A 514 -3.20 20.48 -46.82
CA ASN A 514 -1.95 19.71 -46.73
C ASN A 514 -1.11 20.06 -45.49
N GLN A 515 -1.07 21.33 -45.07
CA GLN A 515 -0.35 21.73 -43.86
C GLN A 515 -1.12 21.30 -42.60
N VAL A 516 -2.45 21.46 -42.60
CA VAL A 516 -3.34 20.99 -41.53
C VAL A 516 -3.25 19.47 -41.37
N ARG A 517 -3.19 18.69 -42.47
CA ARG A 517 -3.08 17.22 -42.42
C ARG A 517 -1.74 16.74 -41.85
N LYS A 518 -0.63 17.44 -42.11
CA LYS A 518 0.68 17.15 -41.50
C LYS A 518 0.64 17.42 -39.98
N GLU A 519 0.15 18.58 -39.56
CA GLU A 519 0.01 18.94 -38.14
C GLU A 519 -0.98 18.01 -37.39
N MET A 520 -2.07 17.60 -38.03
CA MET A 520 -3.04 16.64 -37.49
C MET A 520 -2.45 15.23 -37.29
N THR A 521 -1.60 14.79 -38.22
CA THR A 521 -0.91 13.48 -38.10
C THR A 521 0.09 13.52 -36.93
N LEU A 522 0.75 14.65 -36.71
CA LEU A 522 1.64 14.87 -35.57
C LEU A 522 0.85 14.92 -34.25
N ALA A 523 -0.23 15.70 -34.17
CA ALA A 523 -1.07 15.84 -32.98
C ALA A 523 -1.71 14.50 -32.54
N LYS A 524 -2.25 13.71 -33.49
CA LYS A 524 -2.78 12.37 -33.21
C LYS A 524 -1.72 11.44 -32.63
N ARG A 525 -0.49 11.53 -33.11
CA ARG A 525 0.61 10.72 -32.59
C ARG A 525 0.93 11.08 -31.15
N PHE A 526 1.12 12.37 -30.85
CA PHE A 526 1.37 12.87 -29.50
C PHE A 526 0.24 12.52 -28.52
N PHE A 527 -1.01 12.52 -28.99
CA PHE A 527 -2.14 12.04 -28.19
C PHE A 527 -1.99 10.58 -27.76
N PHE A 528 -1.60 9.67 -28.66
CA PHE A 528 -1.38 8.27 -28.28
C PHE A 528 -0.27 8.12 -27.24
N ILE A 529 0.79 8.92 -27.34
CA ILE A 529 1.90 8.89 -26.38
C ILE A 529 1.43 9.27 -24.97
N VAL A 530 0.73 10.39 -24.89
CA VAL A 530 0.18 10.87 -23.62
C VAL A 530 -0.91 9.95 -23.09
N PHE A 531 -1.72 9.39 -23.98
CA PHE A 531 -2.75 8.45 -23.60
C PHE A 531 -2.14 7.18 -22.99
N THR A 532 -1.06 6.64 -23.57
CA THR A 532 -0.36 5.51 -22.96
C THR A 532 0.24 5.84 -21.60
N ASP A 533 0.80 7.04 -21.43
CA ASP A 533 1.34 7.46 -20.13
C ASP A 533 0.22 7.59 -19.08
N ALA A 534 -0.88 8.26 -19.44
CA ALA A 534 -2.07 8.43 -18.62
C ALA A 534 -2.67 7.09 -18.14
N LEU A 535 -2.75 6.09 -19.02
CA LEU A 535 -3.29 4.78 -18.66
C LEU A 535 -2.48 4.10 -17.55
N CYS A 536 -1.18 4.33 -17.47
CA CYS A 536 -0.33 3.75 -16.43
C CYS A 536 -0.41 4.52 -15.10
N TRP A 537 -0.85 5.78 -15.11
CA TRP A 537 -1.11 6.56 -13.89
C TRP A 537 -2.46 6.27 -13.24
N ILE A 538 -3.46 5.82 -14.01
CA ILE A 538 -4.80 5.48 -13.47
C ILE A 538 -4.71 4.45 -12.33
N PRO A 539 -4.01 3.30 -12.46
CA PRO A 539 -3.84 2.35 -11.36
C PRO A 539 -3.18 2.97 -10.13
N ILE A 540 -2.19 3.85 -10.31
CA ILE A 540 -1.48 4.53 -9.22
C ILE A 540 -2.43 5.45 -8.45
N PHE A 541 -3.25 6.24 -9.15
CA PHE A 541 -4.25 7.10 -8.52
C PHE A 541 -5.30 6.30 -7.75
N ILE A 542 -5.80 5.20 -8.33
CA ILE A 542 -6.76 4.31 -7.67
C ILE A 542 -6.18 3.73 -6.39
N LEU A 543 -4.97 3.16 -6.45
CA LEU A 543 -4.31 2.60 -5.28
C LEU A 543 -4.08 3.66 -4.20
N LYS A 544 -3.65 4.86 -4.58
CA LYS A 544 -3.43 5.93 -3.61
C LYS A 544 -4.72 6.41 -2.96
N PHE A 545 -5.80 6.48 -3.72
CA PHE A 545 -7.13 6.82 -3.20
C PHE A 545 -7.67 5.73 -2.25
N LEU A 546 -7.54 4.45 -2.61
CA LEU A 546 -7.92 3.34 -1.74
C LEU A 546 -7.12 3.31 -0.44
N SER A 547 -5.83 3.63 -0.50
CA SER A 547 -4.97 3.75 0.68
C SER A 547 -5.41 4.89 1.61
N LEU A 548 -5.91 6.01 1.08
CA LEU A 548 -6.49 7.08 1.88
C LEU A 548 -7.79 6.66 2.60
N LEU A 549 -8.53 5.71 2.03
CA LEU A 549 -9.72 5.11 2.64
C LEU A 549 -9.38 4.01 3.66
N GLN A 550 -8.08 3.74 3.92
CA GLN A 550 -7.60 2.68 4.81
C GLN A 550 -8.12 1.29 4.41
N VAL A 551 -8.31 1.05 3.12
CA VAL A 551 -8.69 -0.26 2.59
C VAL A 551 -7.44 -1.12 2.46
N GLU A 552 -7.46 -2.34 2.99
CA GLU A 552 -6.33 -3.28 2.86
C GLU A 552 -6.09 -3.62 1.38
N ILE A 553 -4.94 -3.19 0.85
CA ILE A 553 -4.54 -3.45 -0.53
C ILE A 553 -3.65 -4.70 -0.57
N PRO A 554 -4.00 -5.73 -1.36
CA PRO A 554 -3.12 -6.87 -1.57
C PRO A 554 -1.77 -6.44 -2.13
N GLY A 555 -0.69 -6.80 -1.44
CA GLY A 555 0.66 -6.40 -1.84
C GLY A 555 1.11 -6.96 -3.20
N THR A 556 0.43 -7.99 -3.72
CA THR A 556 0.64 -8.44 -5.10
C THR A 556 0.30 -7.36 -6.13
N ILE A 557 -0.73 -6.55 -5.88
CA ILE A 557 -1.16 -5.47 -6.78
C ILE A 557 -0.11 -4.35 -6.78
N THR A 558 0.36 -3.94 -5.60
CA THR A 558 1.43 -2.92 -5.49
C THR A 558 2.70 -3.36 -6.20
N SER A 559 3.02 -4.66 -6.12
CA SER A 559 4.14 -5.27 -6.85
C SER A 559 4.02 -5.15 -8.37
N TRP A 560 2.85 -5.47 -8.93
CA TRP A 560 2.60 -5.29 -10.37
C TRP A 560 2.69 -3.82 -10.80
N VAL A 561 2.23 -2.89 -9.98
CA VAL A 561 2.31 -1.47 -10.33
C VAL A 561 3.76 -0.98 -10.39
N VAL A 562 4.57 -1.29 -9.37
CA VAL A 562 5.95 -0.80 -9.28
C VAL A 562 6.88 -1.47 -10.29
N ILE A 563 6.77 -2.79 -10.47
CA ILE A 563 7.70 -3.55 -11.32
C ILE A 563 7.28 -3.56 -12.80
N PHE A 564 5.98 -3.44 -13.08
CA PHE A 564 5.46 -3.57 -14.45
C PHE A 564 4.83 -2.28 -14.99
N ILE A 565 3.78 -1.76 -14.34
CA ILE A 565 2.99 -0.64 -14.92
C ILE A 565 3.79 0.65 -15.00
N LEU A 566 4.54 0.99 -13.95
CA LEU A 566 5.27 2.26 -13.90
C LEU A 566 6.47 2.28 -14.88
N PRO A 567 7.28 1.21 -15.00
CA PRO A 567 8.41 1.21 -15.94
C PRO A 567 8.05 0.96 -17.41
N ILE A 568 6.85 0.44 -17.72
CA ILE A 568 6.46 0.16 -19.11
C ILE A 568 6.39 1.43 -19.96
N ASN A 569 6.03 2.57 -19.36
CA ASN A 569 6.00 3.86 -20.04
C ASN A 569 7.39 4.21 -20.59
N SER A 570 8.41 4.12 -19.73
CA SER A 570 9.79 4.38 -20.10
C SER A 570 10.33 3.44 -21.19
N ALA A 571 9.80 2.21 -21.27
CA ALA A 571 10.14 1.24 -22.31
C ALA A 571 9.45 1.54 -23.66
N LEU A 572 8.21 2.02 -23.64
CA LEU A 572 7.40 2.32 -24.84
C LEU A 572 7.73 3.68 -25.46
N ASN A 573 8.20 4.63 -24.66
CA ASN A 573 8.56 5.98 -25.08
C ASN A 573 9.44 6.02 -26.35
N PRO A 574 10.57 5.31 -26.45
CA PRO A 574 11.39 5.24 -27.67
C PRO A 574 10.62 4.88 -28.96
N ILE A 575 9.69 3.93 -28.87
CA ILE A 575 8.87 3.45 -29.99
C ILE A 575 7.90 4.56 -30.45
N LEU A 576 7.26 5.18 -29.46
CA LEU A 576 6.26 6.22 -29.66
C LEU A 576 6.87 7.51 -30.21
N TYR A 577 8.04 7.94 -29.73
CA TYR A 577 8.67 9.20 -30.13
C TYR A 577 9.50 9.14 -31.41
N THR A 578 10.20 8.02 -31.67
CA THR A 578 11.27 8.01 -32.67
C THR A 578 11.05 6.94 -33.75
N LEU A 579 10.84 5.68 -33.34
CA LEU A 579 10.81 4.54 -34.29
C LEU A 579 9.61 4.58 -35.26
N THR A 580 8.52 5.24 -34.87
CA THR A 580 7.32 5.39 -35.70
C THR A 580 7.35 6.64 -36.61
N THR A 581 8.40 7.48 -36.57
CA THR A 581 8.51 8.67 -37.45
C THR A 581 8.77 8.29 -38.92
N ARG A 582 8.19 9.05 -39.86
CA ARG A 582 8.50 8.97 -41.31
C ARG A 582 9.99 9.23 -41.62
N PRO A 583 10.63 10.31 -41.13
CA PRO A 583 12.05 10.55 -41.38
C PRO A 583 12.96 9.43 -40.88
N PHE A 584 12.62 8.75 -39.78
CA PHE A 584 13.37 7.57 -39.33
C PHE A 584 13.18 6.37 -40.25
N LYS A 585 11.95 6.10 -40.71
CA LYS A 585 11.70 5.03 -41.69
C LYS A 585 12.47 5.29 -42.99
N GLU A 586 12.51 6.53 -43.47
CA GLU A 586 13.26 6.93 -44.65
C GLU A 586 14.78 6.79 -44.45
N MET A 587 15.30 7.17 -43.28
CA MET A 587 16.70 6.98 -42.91
C MET A 587 17.09 5.49 -42.86
N ILE A 588 16.24 4.62 -42.28
CA ILE A 588 16.46 3.17 -42.30
C ILE A 588 16.45 2.64 -43.73
N HIS A 589 15.50 3.08 -44.56
CA HIS A 589 15.45 2.66 -45.96
C HIS A 589 16.70 3.08 -46.72
N GLN A 590 17.20 4.29 -46.52
CA GLN A 590 18.46 4.76 -47.14
C GLN A 590 19.68 3.99 -46.62
N PHE A 591 19.74 3.71 -45.32
CA PHE A 591 20.83 2.92 -44.74
C PHE A 591 20.81 1.48 -45.26
N TRP A 592 19.63 0.86 -45.32
CA TRP A 592 19.45 -0.50 -45.83
C TRP A 592 19.73 -0.58 -47.34
N TYR A 593 19.34 0.45 -48.10
CA TYR A 593 19.69 0.61 -49.50
C TYR A 593 21.21 0.69 -49.68
N ASN A 594 21.90 1.56 -48.94
CA ASN A 594 23.36 1.71 -48.99
C ASN A 594 24.11 0.44 -48.54
N TYR A 595 23.62 -0.26 -47.51
CA TYR A 595 24.17 -1.54 -47.07
C TYR A 595 24.01 -2.62 -48.15
N ARG A 596 22.84 -2.70 -48.78
CA ARG A 596 22.58 -3.65 -49.89
C ARG A 596 23.41 -3.30 -51.13
N HIS A 597 23.63 -2.02 -51.40
CA HIS A 597 24.48 -1.57 -52.50
C HIS A 597 25.97 -1.87 -52.25
N ARG A 598 26.48 -1.68 -51.02
CA ARG A 598 27.83 -2.10 -50.61
C ARG A 598 28.02 -3.62 -50.76
N ARG A 599 27.04 -4.41 -50.31
CA ARG A 599 27.07 -5.88 -50.42
C ARG A 599 26.98 -6.37 -51.88
N SER A 600 26.32 -5.60 -52.76
CA SER A 600 26.27 -5.88 -54.20
C SER A 600 27.59 -5.57 -54.91
N ILE A 601 28.33 -4.54 -54.47
CA ILE A 601 29.64 -4.16 -55.01
C ILE A 601 30.71 -5.18 -54.61
N ASP A 602 30.68 -5.68 -53.36
CA ASP A 602 31.58 -6.76 -52.91
C ASP A 602 31.33 -8.10 -53.64
N SER A 603 30.15 -8.32 -54.23
CA SER A 603 29.87 -9.55 -55.01
C SER A 603 30.33 -9.50 -56.47
N LYS A 604 30.77 -8.33 -56.98
CA LYS A 604 31.12 -8.12 -58.41
C LYS A 604 32.56 -7.66 -58.68
N GLY A 605 33.47 -7.69 -57.71
CA GLY A 605 34.83 -7.18 -57.89
C GLY A 605 35.92 -8.06 -57.29
N SER A 606 36.17 -9.24 -57.87
CA SER A 606 37.46 -9.92 -57.71
C SER A 606 38.38 -9.50 -58.86
N GLN A 607 39.15 -8.42 -58.66
CA GLN A 607 40.54 -8.29 -59.15
C GLN A 607 41.19 -6.94 -58.76
N LYS A 608 42.26 -7.08 -57.97
CA LYS A 608 43.48 -6.23 -57.82
C LYS A 608 43.39 -4.84 -57.15
N THR A 609 43.91 -4.84 -55.91
CA THR A 609 44.89 -3.93 -55.26
C THR A 609 45.01 -2.48 -55.74
N TYR A 610 44.76 -1.51 -54.85
CA TYR A 610 45.69 -0.51 -54.30
C TYR A 610 44.94 0.29 -53.20
N ASP A 611 45.52 0.40 -52.00
CA ASP A 611 45.14 1.47 -51.05
C ASP A 611 45.55 2.82 -51.66
N PRO A 612 44.78 3.92 -51.51
CA PRO A 612 44.96 4.72 -50.30
C PRO A 612 43.76 5.57 -49.81
N SER A 613 43.89 6.01 -48.56
CA SER A 613 43.54 7.35 -48.01
C SER A 613 42.07 7.78 -47.88
N PHE A 614 41.69 7.96 -46.60
CA PHE A 614 40.75 8.97 -46.11
C PHE A 614 41.00 10.35 -46.76
N ILE A 615 40.14 10.78 -47.68
CA ILE A 615 40.02 12.19 -48.09
C ILE A 615 38.53 12.51 -48.27
N TRP A 616 38.07 13.49 -47.48
CA TRP A 616 36.81 14.19 -47.67
C TRP A 616 36.82 14.89 -49.04
N VAL A 617 35.81 14.64 -49.88
CA VAL A 617 35.54 15.46 -51.05
C VAL A 617 34.11 15.98 -50.96
N GLU A 618 34.01 17.30 -50.87
CA GLU A 618 32.83 18.10 -51.12
C GLU A 618 32.25 17.76 -52.51
N MET A 619 30.92 17.65 -52.60
CA MET A 619 30.25 17.78 -53.90
C MET A 619 29.08 18.75 -53.72
N TRP A 620 29.32 19.98 -54.15
CA TRP A 620 28.35 21.05 -54.37
C TRP A 620 27.30 20.65 -55.42
N PRO A 621 26.11 21.28 -55.44
CA PRO A 621 25.19 21.15 -56.57
C PRO A 621 25.60 22.08 -57.71
N MET A 622 25.59 21.55 -58.93
CA MET A 622 25.69 22.33 -60.16
C MET A 622 24.48 23.27 -60.32
N GLN A 623 24.83 24.46 -60.79
CA GLN A 623 24.02 25.62 -61.10
C GLN A 623 23.11 25.34 -62.30
N GLU A 624 21.78 25.43 -62.12
CA GLU A 624 20.82 25.52 -63.23
C GLU A 624 20.87 26.94 -63.83
N MET A 625 21.18 27.03 -65.12
CA MET A 625 20.95 28.19 -65.97
C MET A 625 20.04 27.77 -67.15
N PRO A 626 19.33 28.72 -67.79
CA PRO A 626 17.98 28.54 -68.29
C PRO A 626 17.91 27.93 -69.69
N SER A 627 16.73 27.39 -70.01
CA SER A 627 16.33 26.89 -71.31
C SER A 627 15.96 28.02 -72.27
N GLU A 628 16.79 28.24 -73.30
CA GLU A 628 16.39 28.84 -74.58
C GLU A 628 16.89 27.94 -75.73
N LEU A 629 15.96 27.32 -76.46
CA LEU A 629 16.11 27.08 -77.90
C LEU A 629 14.73 26.78 -78.52
N MET A 630 14.16 27.77 -79.23
CA MET A 630 13.56 27.66 -80.57
C MET A 630 12.70 28.90 -80.84
N GLU A 631 13.26 29.84 -81.61
CA GLU A 631 12.46 30.69 -82.48
C GLU A 631 11.84 29.84 -83.60
N PRO A 632 10.62 30.19 -84.06
CA PRO A 632 10.27 30.12 -85.46
C PRO A 632 10.22 31.53 -86.07
N VAL A 633 10.71 31.58 -87.30
CA VAL A 633 10.84 32.72 -88.20
C VAL A 633 9.46 33.28 -88.66
N LEU A 634 9.43 34.60 -88.94
CA LEU A 634 8.47 35.38 -89.76
C LEU A 634 7.06 35.66 -89.18
N PHE A 635 6.76 36.92 -88.83
CA PHE A 635 5.88 37.83 -89.61
C PHE A 635 5.68 39.20 -88.89
N ALA A 636 5.95 40.26 -89.63
CA ALA A 636 5.43 41.64 -89.65
C ALA A 636 4.77 42.31 -88.41
N ASP A 637 5.31 43.50 -88.11
CA ASP A 637 4.64 44.82 -88.04
C ASP A 637 4.36 45.53 -86.70
N SER A 638 4.58 46.85 -86.79
CA SER A 638 3.96 47.96 -86.03
C SER A 638 4.36 48.26 -84.57
N SER A 639 5.36 49.15 -84.44
CA SER A 639 5.32 50.48 -83.77
C SER A 639 4.50 50.72 -82.48
N LYS A 640 5.18 51.20 -81.42
CA LYS A 640 4.94 52.48 -80.67
C LYS A 640 5.95 52.58 -79.50
N LEU A 641 6.93 53.49 -79.58
CA LEU A 641 6.97 54.82 -78.90
C LEU A 641 6.79 54.73 -77.37
N SER A 642 7.88 54.87 -76.59
CA SER A 642 8.30 56.09 -75.85
C SER A 642 7.40 56.41 -74.64
N LEU A 643 7.88 56.62 -73.41
CA LEU A 643 8.68 57.72 -72.83
C LEU A 643 9.03 57.28 -71.38
N ILE A 644 10.27 57.38 -70.89
CA ILE A 644 10.98 58.55 -70.31
C ILE A 644 10.43 59.07 -68.96
N SER A 645 11.41 59.32 -68.07
CA SER A 645 11.48 60.22 -66.89
C SER A 645 10.93 59.66 -65.57
N GLN A 646 11.72 59.46 -64.50
CA GLN A 646 12.72 60.25 -63.75
C GLN A 646 12.14 60.76 -62.41
N SER A 647 12.96 60.67 -61.35
CA SER A 647 13.11 61.68 -60.27
C SER A 647 11.92 61.79 -59.28
N THR A 648 12.00 61.98 -57.96
CA THR A 648 13.05 62.38 -57.00
C THR A 648 12.52 62.20 -55.57
N ARG A 649 13.46 62.13 -54.60
CA ARG A 649 13.41 62.51 -53.17
C ARG A 649 12.20 63.34 -52.67
N VAL A 650 11.81 63.16 -51.39
CA VAL A 650 12.10 64.09 -50.26
C VAL A 650 11.34 63.68 -48.96
N ASN A 651 12.11 63.59 -47.87
CA ASN A 651 11.93 63.95 -46.44
C ASN A 651 10.57 63.94 -45.69
N SER A 652 10.63 63.27 -44.52
CA SER A 652 10.48 63.77 -43.13
C SER A 652 9.15 64.23 -42.49
N TYR A 653 9.07 63.86 -41.20
CA TYR A 653 8.31 64.38 -40.05
C TYR A 653 6.85 63.96 -39.85
N SER A 654 6.64 63.10 -38.85
CA SER A 654 5.90 63.38 -37.59
C SER A 654 6.18 62.27 -36.59
#